data_AF-A0A3P7YFS5-F1
#
_entry.id   AF-A0A3P7YFS5-F1
#
_cell.length_a   1.000
_cell.length_b   1.000
_cell.length_c   1.000
_cell.angle_alpha   90.00
_cell.angle_beta   90.00
_cell.angle_gamma   90.00
#
_symmetry.space_group_name_H-M   'P 1'
#
loop_
_entity.id
_entity.type
_entity.pdbx_description
1 polymer ?
#
loop_
_entity_poly.entity_id
_entity_poly.type
_entity_poly.pdbx_seq_one_letter_code
_entity_poly.pdbx_strand_id
1 'polypeptide(L)'
;MSTSSYLGSVSSEANIEPFIDLWIGSAACMQSKEQSLTFACALLPYCRNCAAMDKCFNLVNTAVMFLSMIYAKPHFKVDKSSVLRAFRGVFVSRYAVTPTVNFLSIICRQTGEERATAYGLLADLVTKFPSAFDVLKPLAIAKDDDSFELLRDKLTLVAALCVSTDRADELLPSLSGLLKKDAAVVSAAVAVVQILCKEENFGSDCMKELYEITQIQRKGAGVERARGAAWAALGSFDAASLANVVDISGGKLLETFMGLHKDEVKGFVILLHKLVAAEAPWFWQCTLPLFPIITGEYGEGSAAVQSTRLLRRLLREVRTSTDRAVSLFAGWRLCIANVLSIQANSGDIIRARDGIVEECKRALKDSEFVANNVFVVLAVLAGELKRFSAQVEDGEATAAFETAMRPWLTAVLEFLLPLVFDDYQPSTQPLIQVTINRRCVEMALMRSALSMVCSVVSTEVREFFRDKQVFDRVSDWRIGAELDMDGSASGQLSGEYSGGHISLPRSELWMLAAAMGADEIVTNSLSRSLPPDTATEDVIESFVKGGDLSVDDTAALFDQASNLPFRTFKKQESRLRKRLEQLSTNAGEQMRRTIYEGLSKLAAASLLTSTIEFPGDYSHLADGSVLRAIIAQFCAASECSREQFCALLPAIVGHSRADGRHLPPLDLQFMLSAVDFENDEKARLNLLKLAFQQEDAQVFFVRINAISSLFLAVLTCSVASLAA
;
A
#
# COMPACT_ATOMS: atom_id res chain seq x y z
N MET A 1 52.39 -23.21 -25.20
CA MET A 1 50.91 -23.17 -25.12
C MET A 1 50.52 -22.49 -23.83
N SER A 2 49.69 -21.46 -23.87
CA SER A 2 49.11 -20.89 -22.64
C SER A 2 48.20 -21.92 -21.98
N THR A 3 48.06 -21.89 -20.65
CA THR A 3 47.18 -22.78 -19.89
C THR A 3 45.74 -22.78 -20.43
N SER A 4 45.30 -21.62 -20.95
CA SER A 4 44.02 -21.46 -21.66
C SER A 4 43.97 -22.21 -23.00
N SER A 5 45.04 -22.21 -23.81
CA SER A 5 45.08 -22.96 -25.08
C SER A 5 45.15 -24.48 -24.91
N TYR A 6 45.75 -24.95 -23.82
CA TYR A 6 45.79 -26.38 -23.47
C TYR A 6 44.43 -26.84 -22.93
N LEU A 7 43.81 -26.08 -22.03
CA LEU A 7 42.44 -26.37 -21.59
C LEU A 7 41.44 -26.31 -22.77
N GLY A 8 41.62 -25.39 -23.72
CA GLY A 8 40.83 -25.31 -24.95
C GLY A 8 41.02 -26.50 -25.91
N SER A 9 42.22 -27.08 -26.00
CA SER A 9 42.45 -28.26 -26.86
C SER A 9 42.00 -29.58 -26.20
N VAL A 10 42.14 -29.69 -24.88
CA VAL A 10 41.73 -30.87 -24.10
C VAL A 10 40.21 -30.91 -23.88
N SER A 11 39.53 -29.75 -23.90
CA SER A 11 38.06 -29.66 -23.78
C SER A 11 37.30 -29.87 -25.10
N SER A 12 37.99 -30.10 -26.24
CA SER A 12 37.30 -30.50 -27.46
C SER A 12 36.74 -31.92 -27.31
N GLU A 13 35.48 -32.13 -27.69
CA GLU A 13 34.77 -33.43 -27.56
C GLU A 13 35.59 -34.61 -28.12
N ALA A 14 36.39 -34.38 -29.18
CA ALA A 14 37.22 -35.39 -29.82
C ALA A 14 38.40 -35.90 -28.96
N ASN A 15 38.88 -35.10 -27.99
CA ASN A 15 40.03 -35.46 -27.15
C ASN A 15 39.63 -35.94 -25.74
N ILE A 16 38.37 -35.73 -25.36
CA ILE A 16 37.83 -36.15 -24.06
C ILE A 16 37.70 -37.68 -23.98
N GLU A 17 37.26 -38.34 -25.05
CA GLU A 17 37.00 -39.78 -25.05
C GLU A 17 38.28 -40.64 -24.84
N PRO A 18 39.40 -40.42 -25.57
CA PRO A 18 40.65 -41.14 -25.30
C PRO A 18 41.25 -40.84 -23.93
N PHE A 19 41.04 -39.62 -23.44
CA PHE A 19 41.50 -39.21 -22.12
C PHE A 19 40.74 -39.92 -21.00
N ILE A 20 39.41 -40.03 -21.13
CA ILE A 20 38.57 -40.80 -20.20
C ILE A 20 38.99 -42.28 -20.21
N ASP A 21 39.21 -42.88 -21.38
CA ASP A 21 39.65 -44.28 -21.49
C ASP A 21 41.01 -44.50 -20.80
N LEU A 22 41.99 -43.59 -20.98
CA LEU A 22 43.29 -43.63 -20.29
C LEU A 22 43.15 -43.48 -18.78
N TRP A 23 42.30 -42.54 -18.34
CA TRP A 23 42.06 -42.26 -16.93
C TRP A 23 41.43 -43.47 -16.23
N ILE A 24 40.40 -44.08 -16.84
CA ILE A 24 39.75 -45.30 -16.35
C ILE A 24 40.75 -46.45 -16.25
N GLY A 25 41.56 -46.66 -17.29
CA GLY A 25 42.59 -47.70 -17.30
C GLY A 25 43.65 -47.50 -16.20
N SER A 26 43.86 -46.26 -15.76
CA SER A 26 44.84 -45.88 -14.73
C SER A 26 44.25 -45.74 -13.33
N ALA A 27 42.92 -45.80 -13.18
CA ALA A 27 42.22 -45.50 -11.93
C ALA A 27 42.62 -46.44 -10.78
N ALA A 28 42.96 -47.70 -11.08
CA ALA A 28 43.46 -48.67 -10.10
C ALA A 28 44.83 -48.28 -9.49
N CYS A 29 45.59 -47.41 -10.15
CA CYS A 29 46.95 -47.02 -9.77
C CYS A 29 47.05 -45.58 -9.24
N MET A 30 45.96 -44.80 -9.25
CA MET A 30 45.98 -43.41 -8.81
C MET A 30 46.06 -43.29 -7.29
N GLN A 31 46.97 -42.46 -6.79
CA GLN A 31 46.93 -42.01 -5.39
C GLN A 31 45.68 -41.16 -5.18
N SER A 32 44.80 -41.60 -4.28
CA SER A 32 43.57 -40.92 -3.91
C SER A 32 43.87 -39.68 -3.06
N LYS A 33 43.98 -38.53 -3.72
CA LYS A 33 44.04 -37.19 -3.11
C LYS A 33 42.75 -36.44 -3.42
N GLU A 34 42.44 -35.41 -2.64
CA GLU A 34 41.28 -34.53 -2.86
C GLU A 34 41.21 -33.98 -4.30
N GLN A 35 42.37 -33.65 -4.88
CA GLN A 35 42.50 -33.19 -6.27
C GLN A 35 42.04 -34.25 -7.29
N SER A 36 42.26 -35.54 -7.02
CA SER A 36 41.82 -36.64 -7.89
C SER A 36 40.29 -36.79 -7.89
N LEU A 37 39.65 -36.52 -6.75
CA LEU A 37 38.20 -36.52 -6.59
C LEU A 37 37.56 -35.34 -7.33
N THR A 38 38.08 -34.14 -7.14
CA THR A 38 37.62 -32.92 -7.84
C THR A 38 37.76 -33.08 -9.34
N PHE A 39 38.87 -33.65 -9.80
CA PHE A 39 39.13 -33.91 -11.22
C PHE A 39 38.14 -34.93 -11.80
N ALA A 40 37.91 -36.05 -11.12
CA ALA A 40 36.91 -37.04 -11.55
C ALA A 40 35.49 -36.45 -11.63
N CYS A 41 35.10 -35.65 -10.63
CA CYS A 41 33.79 -34.99 -10.63
C CYS A 41 33.64 -33.96 -11.76
N ALA A 42 34.72 -33.28 -12.13
CA ALA A 42 34.72 -32.29 -13.22
C ALA A 42 34.57 -32.92 -14.62
N LEU A 43 34.93 -34.20 -14.79
CA LEU A 43 34.83 -34.92 -16.06
C LEU A 43 33.43 -35.51 -16.31
N LEU A 44 32.67 -35.80 -15.25
CA LEU A 44 31.35 -36.45 -15.32
C LEU A 44 30.31 -35.72 -16.20
N PRO A 45 30.21 -34.37 -16.21
CA PRO A 45 29.28 -33.66 -17.10
C PRO A 45 29.53 -33.89 -18.60
N TYR A 46 30.79 -34.12 -19.00
CA TYR A 46 31.19 -34.31 -20.40
C TYR A 46 30.87 -35.71 -20.94
N CYS A 47 30.44 -36.63 -20.05
CA CYS A 47 30.05 -38.00 -20.43
C CYS A 47 28.62 -38.09 -21.02
N ARG A 48 27.87 -36.99 -21.10
CA ARG A 48 26.46 -36.99 -21.55
C ARG A 48 26.25 -37.16 -23.06
N ASN A 49 27.23 -36.79 -23.89
CA ASN A 49 27.11 -36.76 -25.36
C ASN A 49 27.80 -37.92 -26.09
N CYS A 50 28.45 -38.85 -25.38
CA CYS A 50 29.23 -39.90 -26.01
C CYS A 50 28.36 -41.10 -26.45
N ALA A 51 28.64 -41.63 -27.64
CA ALA A 51 28.11 -42.92 -28.12
C ALA A 51 28.49 -44.12 -27.22
N ALA A 52 29.38 -43.89 -26.24
CA ALA A 52 29.85 -44.84 -25.25
C ALA A 52 29.00 -44.89 -23.95
N MET A 53 27.67 -44.79 -24.04
CA MET A 53 26.77 -44.85 -22.87
C MET A 53 27.01 -46.08 -21.97
N ASP A 54 27.38 -47.23 -22.53
CA ASP A 54 27.73 -48.44 -21.75
C ASP A 54 29.07 -48.29 -20.99
N LYS A 55 30.06 -47.59 -21.54
CA LYS A 55 31.30 -47.26 -20.83
C LYS A 55 31.04 -46.21 -19.76
N CYS A 56 30.18 -45.23 -20.03
CA CYS A 56 29.76 -44.22 -19.05
C CYS A 56 28.94 -44.83 -17.90
N PHE A 57 28.14 -45.88 -18.15
CA PHE A 57 27.47 -46.65 -17.11
C PHE A 57 28.48 -47.31 -16.16
N ASN A 58 29.49 -47.99 -16.71
CA ASN A 58 30.58 -48.55 -15.93
C ASN A 58 31.36 -47.47 -15.18
N LEU A 59 31.60 -46.31 -15.80
CA LEU A 59 32.32 -45.20 -15.19
C LEU A 59 31.57 -44.60 -14.00
N VAL A 60 30.27 -44.36 -14.14
CA VAL A 60 29.41 -43.83 -13.06
C VAL A 60 29.34 -44.81 -11.90
N ASN A 61 29.14 -46.10 -12.16
CA ASN A 61 29.16 -47.13 -11.12
C ASN A 61 30.54 -47.25 -10.47
N THR A 62 31.61 -47.18 -11.27
CA THR A 62 33.00 -47.18 -10.76
C THR A 62 33.25 -45.95 -9.89
N ALA A 63 32.76 -44.78 -10.27
CA ALA A 63 32.86 -43.56 -9.48
C ALA A 63 32.10 -43.67 -8.16
N VAL A 64 30.85 -44.18 -8.17
CA VAL A 64 30.09 -44.46 -6.94
C VAL A 64 30.83 -45.45 -6.04
N MET A 65 31.33 -46.55 -6.60
CA MET A 65 32.07 -47.57 -5.85
C MET A 65 33.37 -47.02 -5.29
N PHE A 66 34.09 -46.21 -6.06
CA PHE A 66 35.32 -45.54 -5.64
C PHE A 66 35.07 -44.56 -4.49
N LEU A 67 34.07 -43.70 -4.61
CA LEU A 67 33.67 -42.77 -3.55
C LEU A 67 33.23 -43.52 -2.29
N SER A 68 32.43 -44.58 -2.45
CA SER A 68 31.96 -45.43 -1.34
C SER A 68 33.14 -46.12 -0.64
N MET A 69 34.13 -46.59 -1.42
CA MET A 69 35.35 -47.21 -0.90
C MET A 69 36.21 -46.20 -0.14
N ILE A 70 36.43 -45.00 -0.68
CA ILE A 70 37.18 -43.93 0.01
C ILE A 70 36.51 -43.61 1.34
N TYR A 71 35.18 -43.48 1.34
CA TYR A 71 34.42 -43.18 2.55
C TYR A 71 34.52 -44.31 3.59
N ALA A 72 34.42 -45.58 3.17
CA ALA A 72 34.37 -46.73 4.08
C ALA A 72 35.74 -47.08 4.70
N LYS A 73 36.84 -46.69 4.06
CA LYS A 73 38.18 -47.15 4.42
C LYS A 73 38.97 -46.08 5.20
N PRO A 74 39.30 -46.31 6.48
CA PRO A 74 39.90 -45.29 7.35
C PRO A 74 41.34 -44.90 7.01
N HIS A 75 42.02 -45.63 6.12
CA HIS A 75 43.39 -45.31 5.71
C HIS A 75 43.46 -44.13 4.73
N PHE A 76 42.36 -43.77 4.09
CA PHE A 76 42.28 -42.54 3.29
C PHE A 76 42.10 -41.35 4.24
N LYS A 77 43.12 -40.48 4.29
CA LYS A 77 43.09 -39.23 5.07
C LYS A 77 42.29 -38.14 4.34
N VAL A 78 41.04 -38.45 3.98
CA VAL A 78 40.14 -37.51 3.32
C VAL A 78 38.98 -37.23 4.26
N ASP A 79 38.59 -35.97 4.38
CA ASP A 79 37.41 -35.60 5.15
C ASP A 79 36.16 -36.29 4.57
N LYS A 80 35.41 -37.01 5.41
CA LYS A 80 34.25 -37.78 4.98
C LYS A 80 33.14 -36.88 4.44
N SER A 81 32.97 -35.67 4.98
CA SER A 81 31.98 -34.71 4.47
C SER A 81 32.33 -34.27 3.05
N SER A 82 33.61 -34.02 2.76
CA SER A 82 34.07 -33.75 1.38
C SER A 82 33.81 -34.92 0.43
N VAL A 83 34.00 -36.18 0.87
CA VAL A 83 33.69 -37.36 0.04
C VAL A 83 32.18 -37.44 -0.24
N LEU A 84 31.34 -37.19 0.77
CA LEU A 84 29.88 -37.16 0.58
C LEU A 84 29.48 -36.04 -0.39
N ARG A 85 30.02 -34.82 -0.25
CA ARG A 85 29.71 -33.72 -1.17
C ARG A 85 30.11 -34.03 -2.62
N ALA A 86 31.16 -34.82 -2.83
CA ALA A 86 31.58 -35.25 -4.18
C ALA A 86 30.52 -36.13 -4.87
N PHE A 87 29.65 -36.85 -4.13
CA PHE A 87 28.55 -37.60 -4.74
C PHE A 87 27.58 -36.71 -5.53
N ARG A 88 27.47 -35.42 -5.21
CA ARG A 88 26.63 -34.47 -5.96
C ARG A 88 27.05 -34.37 -7.44
N GLY A 89 28.34 -34.56 -7.72
CA GLY A 89 28.89 -34.60 -9.08
C GLY A 89 28.48 -35.85 -9.88
N VAL A 90 28.05 -36.91 -9.18
CA VAL A 90 27.59 -38.16 -9.80
C VAL A 90 26.12 -38.09 -10.23
N PHE A 91 25.38 -37.05 -9.79
CA PHE A 91 23.98 -36.82 -10.17
C PHE A 91 23.85 -36.26 -11.60
N VAL A 92 24.63 -36.79 -12.53
CA VAL A 92 24.60 -36.49 -13.95
C VAL A 92 23.84 -37.56 -14.75
N SER A 93 23.68 -38.76 -14.17
CA SER A 93 23.13 -39.95 -14.84
C SER A 93 22.09 -40.66 -13.99
N ARG A 94 20.96 -41.04 -14.62
CA ARG A 94 19.88 -41.84 -13.99
C ARG A 94 20.35 -43.21 -13.49
N TYR A 95 21.41 -43.74 -14.11
CA TYR A 95 21.95 -45.05 -13.75
C TYR A 95 22.69 -45.05 -12.40
N ALA A 96 23.12 -43.87 -11.93
CA ALA A 96 23.76 -43.72 -10.63
C ALA A 96 22.76 -43.77 -9.47
N VAL A 97 21.47 -43.53 -9.74
CA VAL A 97 20.44 -43.29 -8.72
C VAL A 97 20.40 -44.44 -7.73
N THR A 98 20.19 -45.68 -8.18
CA THR A 98 20.07 -46.83 -7.27
C THR A 98 21.34 -47.09 -6.44
N PRO A 99 22.55 -47.18 -7.02
CA PRO A 99 23.79 -47.34 -6.25
C PRO A 99 24.02 -46.21 -5.24
N THR A 100 23.78 -44.96 -5.65
CA THR A 100 23.90 -43.78 -4.78
C THR A 100 22.89 -43.82 -3.63
N VAL A 101 21.62 -44.10 -3.90
CA VAL A 101 20.58 -44.21 -2.87
C VAL A 101 20.92 -45.34 -1.90
N ASN A 102 21.34 -46.50 -2.38
CA ASN A 102 21.74 -47.61 -1.53
C ASN A 102 22.88 -47.20 -0.59
N PHE A 103 23.93 -46.57 -1.11
CA PHE A 103 25.04 -46.09 -0.31
C PHE A 103 24.61 -45.03 0.71
N LEU A 104 23.93 -43.97 0.26
CA LEU A 104 23.48 -42.88 1.14
C LEU A 104 22.47 -43.36 2.17
N SER A 105 21.64 -44.37 1.87
CA SER A 105 20.71 -44.97 2.84
C SER A 105 21.42 -45.63 4.02
N ILE A 106 22.62 -46.19 3.79
CA ILE A 106 23.46 -46.74 4.85
C ILE A 106 23.98 -45.60 5.72
N ILE A 107 24.40 -44.48 5.12
CA ILE A 107 24.88 -43.30 5.85
C ILE A 107 23.76 -42.64 6.64
N CYS A 108 22.54 -42.58 6.10
CA CYS A 108 21.36 -42.06 6.79
C CYS A 108 21.02 -42.82 8.09
N ARG A 109 21.47 -44.08 8.24
CA ARG A 109 21.31 -44.88 9.47
C ARG A 109 22.38 -44.59 10.53
N GLN A 110 23.45 -43.87 10.18
CA GLN A 110 24.50 -43.48 11.11
C GLN A 110 24.08 -42.22 11.90
N THR A 111 24.83 -41.90 12.97
CA THR A 111 24.62 -40.70 13.78
C THR A 111 25.62 -39.60 13.41
N GLY A 112 25.23 -38.32 13.54
CA GLY A 112 26.13 -37.17 13.38
C GLY A 112 25.92 -36.40 12.07
N GLU A 113 26.88 -35.53 11.74
CA GLU A 113 26.79 -34.56 10.64
C GLU A 113 26.74 -35.21 9.24
N GLU A 114 27.35 -36.38 9.10
CA GLU A 114 27.36 -37.16 7.86
C GLU A 114 25.94 -37.59 7.45
N ARG A 115 25.07 -37.86 8.44
CA ARG A 115 23.65 -38.18 8.21
C ARG A 115 22.91 -37.01 7.57
N ALA A 116 23.04 -35.81 8.14
CA ALA A 116 22.39 -34.61 7.62
C ALA A 116 22.85 -34.30 6.18
N THR A 117 24.15 -34.48 5.92
CA THR A 117 24.73 -34.34 4.57
C THR A 117 24.13 -35.35 3.60
N ALA A 118 23.98 -36.62 4.02
CA ALA A 118 23.38 -37.66 3.20
C ALA A 118 21.90 -37.37 2.85
N TYR A 119 21.09 -36.92 3.81
CA TYR A 119 19.70 -36.50 3.53
C TYR A 119 19.64 -35.31 2.56
N GLY A 120 20.53 -34.31 2.71
CA GLY A 120 20.63 -33.20 1.76
C GLY A 120 20.98 -33.64 0.34
N LEU A 121 21.88 -34.63 0.21
CA LEU A 121 22.23 -35.23 -1.08
C LEU A 121 21.06 -36.03 -1.69
N LEU A 122 20.26 -36.73 -0.87
CA LEU A 122 19.06 -37.42 -1.35
C LEU A 122 17.99 -36.44 -1.82
N ALA A 123 17.84 -35.29 -1.14
CA ALA A 123 16.97 -34.21 -1.57
C ALA A 123 17.41 -33.64 -2.93
N ASP A 124 18.70 -33.32 -3.08
CA ASP A 124 19.28 -32.89 -4.37
C ASP A 124 19.08 -33.93 -5.49
N LEU A 125 19.18 -35.22 -5.15
CA LEU A 125 19.02 -36.32 -6.09
C LEU A 125 17.60 -36.38 -6.64
N VAL A 126 16.58 -36.29 -5.79
CA VAL A 126 15.19 -36.39 -6.24
C VAL A 126 14.75 -35.17 -7.05
N THR A 127 15.26 -33.98 -6.73
CA THR A 127 15.03 -32.77 -7.54
C THR A 127 15.58 -32.93 -8.96
N LYS A 128 16.69 -33.67 -9.14
CA LYS A 128 17.22 -33.99 -10.48
C LYS A 128 16.55 -35.19 -11.13
N PHE A 129 16.13 -36.18 -10.34
CA PHE A 129 15.56 -37.44 -10.80
C PHE A 129 14.30 -37.79 -10.01
N PRO A 130 13.14 -37.21 -10.36
CA PRO A 130 11.85 -37.47 -9.69
C PRO A 130 11.49 -38.96 -9.58
N SER A 131 11.95 -39.79 -10.53
CA SER A 131 11.76 -41.24 -10.52
C SER A 131 12.40 -41.96 -9.33
N ALA A 132 13.27 -41.29 -8.54
CA ALA A 132 13.87 -41.85 -7.33
C ALA A 132 12.88 -41.94 -6.15
N PHE A 133 11.67 -41.38 -6.28
CA PHE A 133 10.67 -41.29 -5.21
C PHE A 133 10.42 -42.60 -4.48
N ASP A 134 10.10 -43.69 -5.17
CA ASP A 134 9.72 -44.96 -4.54
C ASP A 134 10.85 -45.56 -3.69
N VAL A 135 12.10 -45.32 -4.07
CA VAL A 135 13.28 -45.82 -3.33
C VAL A 135 13.61 -44.92 -2.14
N LEU A 136 13.29 -43.63 -2.22
CA LEU A 136 13.57 -42.63 -1.18
C LEU A 136 12.45 -42.52 -0.14
N LYS A 137 11.20 -42.75 -0.53
CA LYS A 137 10.02 -42.65 0.34
C LYS A 137 10.19 -43.40 1.67
N PRO A 138 10.69 -44.66 1.73
CA PRO A 138 10.87 -45.37 3.00
C PRO A 138 11.84 -44.68 3.98
N LEU A 139 12.79 -43.88 3.47
CA LEU A 139 13.74 -43.12 4.29
C LEU A 139 13.13 -41.84 4.84
N ALA A 140 12.17 -41.25 4.12
CA ALA A 140 11.51 -40.00 4.48
C ALA A 140 10.39 -40.20 5.53
N ILE A 141 9.81 -41.41 5.61
CA ILE A 141 8.75 -41.71 6.59
C ILE A 141 9.31 -41.65 8.02
N ALA A 142 8.75 -40.76 8.82
CA ALA A 142 9.05 -40.62 10.22
C ALA A 142 8.53 -41.81 11.03
N LYS A 143 9.30 -42.24 12.02
CA LYS A 143 8.93 -43.27 12.99
C LYS A 143 8.74 -42.65 14.38
N ASP A 144 8.08 -43.39 15.27
CA ASP A 144 7.79 -42.90 16.62
C ASP A 144 9.06 -42.70 17.46
N ASP A 145 10.06 -43.55 17.26
CA ASP A 145 11.33 -43.61 17.97
C ASP A 145 12.46 -42.75 17.35
N ASP A 146 12.21 -42.06 16.24
CA ASP A 146 13.21 -41.19 15.60
C ASP A 146 13.58 -40.01 16.53
N SER A 147 14.89 -39.70 16.62
CA SER A 147 15.36 -38.50 17.33
C SER A 147 14.94 -37.22 16.59
N PHE A 148 14.86 -36.09 17.31
CA PHE A 148 14.49 -34.81 16.71
C PHE A 148 15.39 -34.40 15.53
N GLU A 149 16.71 -34.61 15.65
CA GLU A 149 17.65 -34.34 14.57
C GLU A 149 17.36 -35.18 13.32
N LEU A 150 17.09 -36.48 13.50
CA LEU A 150 16.75 -37.38 12.42
C LEU A 150 15.41 -36.99 11.78
N LEU A 151 14.41 -36.62 12.59
CA LEU A 151 13.12 -36.13 12.09
C LEU A 151 13.30 -34.88 11.24
N ARG A 152 14.14 -33.92 11.65
CA ARG A 152 14.43 -32.72 10.86
C ARG A 152 15.07 -33.05 9.51
N ASP A 153 16.03 -33.98 9.49
CA ASP A 153 16.68 -34.40 8.25
C ASP A 153 15.69 -35.12 7.32
N LYS A 154 14.83 -35.99 7.87
CA LYS A 154 13.74 -36.65 7.14
C LYS A 154 12.72 -35.67 6.59
N LEU A 155 12.29 -34.68 7.37
CA LEU A 155 11.35 -33.63 6.96
C LEU A 155 11.90 -32.78 5.80
N THR A 156 13.21 -32.53 5.80
CA THR A 156 13.89 -31.87 4.67
C THR A 156 13.77 -32.71 3.39
N LEU A 157 13.94 -34.03 3.50
CA LEU A 157 13.75 -34.95 2.37
C LEU A 157 12.27 -35.04 1.95
N VAL A 158 11.33 -35.05 2.89
CA VAL A 158 9.88 -35.01 2.58
C VAL A 158 9.56 -33.77 1.75
N ALA A 159 10.03 -32.59 2.17
CA ALA A 159 9.82 -31.34 1.41
C ALA A 159 10.36 -31.47 -0.02
N ALA A 160 11.58 -31.98 -0.20
CA ALA A 160 12.16 -32.16 -1.52
C ALA A 160 11.39 -33.18 -2.39
N LEU A 161 10.94 -34.30 -1.80
CA LEU A 161 10.14 -35.31 -2.49
C LEU A 161 8.80 -34.75 -2.96
N CYS A 162 8.09 -34.04 -2.09
CA CYS A 162 6.80 -33.45 -2.43
C CYS A 162 6.92 -32.30 -3.44
N VAL A 163 7.97 -31.48 -3.38
CA VAL A 163 8.17 -30.40 -4.36
C VAL A 163 8.62 -30.95 -5.72
N SER A 164 9.42 -32.01 -5.73
CA SER A 164 10.01 -32.55 -6.97
C SER A 164 9.11 -33.58 -7.66
N THR A 165 7.96 -33.94 -7.08
CA THR A 165 7.07 -34.99 -7.59
C THR A 165 5.60 -34.65 -7.34
N ASP A 166 4.69 -35.15 -8.19
CA ASP A 166 3.25 -34.95 -8.02
C ASP A 166 2.61 -35.95 -7.02
N ARG A 167 3.40 -36.50 -6.08
CA ARG A 167 3.00 -37.60 -5.16
C ARG A 167 3.06 -37.21 -3.69
N ALA A 168 2.81 -35.93 -3.37
CA ALA A 168 2.84 -35.46 -1.99
C ALA A 168 1.71 -36.05 -1.12
N ASP A 169 0.57 -36.39 -1.73
CA ASP A 169 -0.55 -37.09 -1.11
C ASP A 169 -0.13 -38.36 -0.37
N GLU A 170 0.90 -39.05 -0.85
CA GLU A 170 1.46 -40.23 -0.21
C GLU A 170 2.31 -39.95 1.03
N LEU A 171 2.77 -38.71 1.21
CA LEU A 171 3.65 -38.28 2.31
C LEU A 171 2.92 -37.38 3.31
N LEU A 172 1.86 -36.67 2.90
CA LEU A 172 1.04 -35.82 3.75
C LEU A 172 0.53 -36.54 5.01
N PRO A 173 -0.02 -37.77 4.96
CA PRO A 173 -0.48 -38.49 6.16
C PRO A 173 0.63 -38.72 7.20
N SER A 174 1.89 -38.83 6.76
CA SER A 174 3.03 -38.97 7.67
C SER A 174 3.34 -37.66 8.41
N LEU A 175 3.07 -36.50 7.78
CA LEU A 175 3.19 -35.19 8.43
C LEU A 175 2.09 -35.00 9.47
N SER A 176 0.85 -35.41 9.19
CA SER A 176 -0.28 -35.33 10.13
C SER A 176 0.02 -36.12 11.42
N GLY A 177 0.66 -37.29 11.29
CA GLY A 177 1.12 -38.08 12.44
C GLY A 177 2.11 -37.33 13.34
N LEU A 178 2.97 -36.48 12.76
CA LEU A 178 3.97 -35.69 13.49
C LEU A 178 3.36 -34.50 14.26
N LEU A 179 2.16 -34.06 13.88
CA LEU A 179 1.44 -32.98 14.57
C LEU A 179 1.05 -33.33 16.01
N LYS A 180 1.05 -34.63 16.34
CA LYS A 180 0.74 -35.14 17.69
C LYS A 180 1.97 -35.20 18.62
N LYS A 181 3.18 -34.98 18.08
CA LYS A 181 4.44 -35.06 18.82
C LYS A 181 4.76 -33.77 19.60
N ASP A 182 6.01 -33.63 20.04
CA ASP A 182 6.48 -32.45 20.76
C ASP A 182 6.54 -31.20 19.87
N ALA A 183 6.59 -30.04 20.53
CA ALA A 183 6.43 -28.76 19.87
C ALA A 183 7.53 -28.45 18.83
N ALA A 184 8.74 -28.97 19.00
CA ALA A 184 9.83 -28.75 18.04
C ALA A 184 9.58 -29.53 16.75
N VAL A 185 9.08 -30.77 16.87
CA VAL A 185 8.67 -31.60 15.73
C VAL A 185 7.50 -30.97 14.97
N VAL A 186 6.47 -30.49 15.69
CA VAL A 186 5.33 -29.80 15.07
C VAL A 186 5.80 -28.57 14.27
N SER A 187 6.70 -27.76 14.84
CA SER A 187 7.24 -26.59 14.15
C SER A 187 7.99 -26.96 12.86
N ALA A 188 8.74 -28.07 12.87
CA ALA A 188 9.45 -28.53 11.68
C ALA A 188 8.48 -29.06 10.61
N ALA A 189 7.43 -29.78 11.01
CA ALA A 189 6.39 -30.26 10.11
C ALA A 189 5.62 -29.10 9.45
N VAL A 190 5.26 -28.05 10.21
CA VAL A 190 4.62 -26.84 9.67
C VAL A 190 5.48 -26.15 8.62
N ALA A 191 6.81 -26.08 8.83
CA ALA A 191 7.72 -25.49 7.85
C ALA A 191 7.71 -26.25 6.52
N VAL A 192 7.59 -27.58 6.57
CA VAL A 192 7.43 -28.41 5.35
C VAL A 192 6.09 -28.09 4.69
N VAL A 193 4.98 -28.13 5.42
CA VAL A 193 3.65 -27.82 4.86
C VAL A 193 3.64 -26.43 4.21
N GLN A 194 4.24 -25.43 4.84
CA GLN A 194 4.40 -24.08 4.28
C GLN A 194 5.16 -24.05 2.94
N ILE A 195 6.18 -24.90 2.77
CA ILE A 195 6.88 -25.04 1.49
C ILE A 195 5.92 -25.64 0.45
N LEU A 196 5.16 -26.68 0.82
CA LEU A 196 4.20 -27.31 -0.09
C LEU A 196 3.07 -26.37 -0.52
N CYS A 197 2.65 -25.47 0.36
CA CYS A 197 1.61 -24.48 0.09
C CYS A 197 2.00 -23.42 -0.95
N LYS A 198 3.31 -23.29 -1.26
CA LYS A 198 3.78 -22.36 -2.31
C LYS A 198 3.73 -22.98 -3.71
N GLU A 199 3.58 -24.29 -3.80
CA GLU A 199 3.48 -25.00 -5.07
C GLU A 199 1.99 -25.13 -5.47
N GLU A 200 1.64 -24.79 -6.72
CA GLU A 200 0.25 -24.59 -7.17
C GLU A 200 -0.63 -25.86 -7.13
N ASN A 201 -0.05 -27.04 -6.92
CA ASN A 201 -0.75 -28.33 -7.08
C ASN A 201 -1.34 -28.92 -5.79
N PHE A 202 -1.16 -28.32 -4.62
CA PHE A 202 -1.46 -28.98 -3.32
C PHE A 202 -2.63 -28.40 -2.50
N GLY A 203 -3.52 -27.63 -3.14
CA GLY A 203 -4.49 -26.75 -2.47
C GLY A 203 -5.30 -27.36 -1.31
N SER A 204 -6.21 -28.32 -1.58
CA SER A 204 -7.25 -28.68 -0.60
C SER A 204 -6.76 -29.44 0.62
N ASP A 205 -5.84 -30.40 0.43
CA ASP A 205 -5.43 -31.30 1.51
C ASP A 205 -4.40 -30.63 2.42
N CYS A 206 -3.51 -29.80 1.87
CA CYS A 206 -2.62 -28.95 2.67
C CYS A 206 -3.39 -27.93 3.52
N MET A 207 -4.46 -27.32 2.97
CA MET A 207 -5.30 -26.39 3.74
C MET A 207 -5.98 -27.09 4.91
N LYS A 208 -6.49 -28.32 4.72
CA LYS A 208 -7.12 -29.11 5.80
C LYS A 208 -6.12 -29.40 6.91
N GLU A 209 -4.93 -29.86 6.55
CA GLU A 209 -3.86 -30.15 7.51
C GLU A 209 -3.43 -28.89 8.28
N LEU A 210 -3.22 -27.77 7.58
CA LEU A 210 -2.93 -26.50 8.24
C LEU A 210 -4.04 -26.08 9.21
N TYR A 211 -5.30 -26.24 8.82
CA TYR A 211 -6.43 -25.94 9.69
C TYR A 211 -6.46 -26.87 10.90
N GLU A 212 -6.25 -28.18 10.74
CA GLU A 212 -6.14 -29.11 11.87
C GLU A 212 -5.03 -28.70 12.86
N ILE A 213 -3.89 -28.19 12.36
CA ILE A 213 -2.81 -27.66 13.20
C ILE A 213 -3.32 -26.50 14.07
N THR A 214 -4.12 -25.60 13.51
CA THR A 214 -4.71 -24.50 14.27
C THR A 214 -5.65 -24.97 15.39
N GLN A 215 -6.24 -26.15 15.26
CA GLN A 215 -7.20 -26.70 16.22
C GLN A 215 -6.54 -27.51 17.36
N ILE A 216 -5.21 -27.69 17.34
CA ILE A 216 -4.51 -28.43 18.39
C ILE A 216 -4.69 -27.71 19.73
N GLN A 217 -5.35 -28.33 20.71
CA GLN A 217 -5.63 -27.69 22.02
C GLN A 217 -4.47 -27.76 23.03
N ARG A 218 -3.37 -28.46 22.70
CA ARG A 218 -2.22 -28.62 23.60
C ARG A 218 -1.56 -27.25 23.87
N LYS A 219 -1.24 -26.96 25.13
CA LYS A 219 -0.55 -25.72 25.54
C LYS A 219 0.97 -25.89 25.49
N GLY A 220 1.68 -24.84 25.09
CA GLY A 220 3.14 -24.82 25.03
C GLY A 220 3.65 -23.85 23.97
N ALA A 221 4.70 -23.08 24.29
CA ALA A 221 5.19 -21.98 23.46
C ALA A 221 5.60 -22.39 22.02
N GLY A 222 5.99 -23.65 21.79
CA GLY A 222 6.27 -24.14 20.44
C GLY A 222 5.01 -24.56 19.66
N VAL A 223 3.98 -25.06 20.35
CA VAL A 223 2.68 -25.39 19.74
C VAL A 223 1.93 -24.12 19.37
N GLU A 224 1.97 -23.09 20.23
CA GLU A 224 1.42 -21.76 19.95
C GLU A 224 2.10 -21.11 18.72
N ARG A 225 3.43 -21.19 18.63
CA ARG A 225 4.16 -20.73 17.44
C ARG A 225 3.78 -21.52 16.18
N ALA A 226 3.60 -22.83 16.29
CA ALA A 226 3.16 -23.66 15.18
C ALA A 226 1.74 -23.30 14.71
N ARG A 227 0.80 -23.08 15.65
CA ARG A 227 -0.56 -22.57 15.35
C ARG A 227 -0.51 -21.22 14.66
N GLY A 228 0.28 -20.27 15.17
CA GLY A 228 0.46 -18.96 14.54
C GLY A 228 1.06 -19.04 13.13
N ALA A 229 2.05 -19.91 12.92
CA ALA A 229 2.64 -20.16 11.60
C ALA A 229 1.65 -20.83 10.64
N ALA A 230 0.79 -21.73 11.14
CA ALA A 230 -0.28 -22.35 10.36
C ALA A 230 -1.36 -21.33 9.95
N TRP A 231 -1.78 -20.44 10.86
CA TRP A 231 -2.68 -19.34 10.53
C TRP A 231 -2.11 -18.41 9.45
N ALA A 232 -0.83 -18.04 9.57
CA ALA A 232 -0.16 -17.23 8.55
C ALA A 232 -0.07 -17.96 7.20
N ALA A 233 0.15 -19.27 7.22
CA ALA A 233 0.19 -20.11 6.01
C ALA A 233 -1.18 -20.26 5.36
N LEU A 234 -2.26 -20.39 6.13
CA LEU A 234 -3.62 -20.34 5.58
C LEU A 234 -3.86 -19.01 4.84
N GLY A 235 -3.28 -17.92 5.34
CA GLY A 235 -3.23 -16.63 4.64
C GLY A 235 -2.47 -16.63 3.29
N SER A 236 -1.82 -17.71 2.84
CA SER A 236 -1.26 -17.78 1.48
C SER A 236 -2.24 -18.29 0.44
N PHE A 237 -3.37 -18.89 0.84
CA PHE A 237 -4.42 -19.39 -0.07
C PHE A 237 -5.46 -18.32 -0.41
N ASP A 238 -6.15 -18.44 -1.54
CA ASP A 238 -7.28 -17.57 -1.88
C ASP A 238 -8.50 -17.91 -1.01
N ALA A 239 -9.39 -16.92 -0.84
CA ALA A 239 -10.53 -17.06 0.06
C ALA A 239 -11.56 -18.11 -0.40
N ALA A 240 -11.72 -18.32 -1.72
CA ALA A 240 -12.66 -19.30 -2.24
C ALA A 240 -12.17 -20.74 -1.95
N SER A 241 -10.88 -20.98 -2.12
CA SER A 241 -10.24 -22.23 -1.74
C SER A 241 -10.31 -22.48 -0.23
N LEU A 242 -10.07 -21.45 0.59
CA LEU A 242 -10.17 -21.52 2.05
C LEU A 242 -11.60 -21.81 2.54
N ALA A 243 -12.62 -21.20 1.92
CA ALA A 243 -14.02 -21.38 2.29
C ALA A 243 -14.50 -22.83 2.18
N ASN A 244 -13.85 -23.65 1.33
CA ASN A 244 -14.15 -25.08 1.21
C ASN A 244 -13.62 -25.93 2.37
N VAL A 245 -12.74 -25.36 3.21
CA VAL A 245 -12.03 -26.07 4.27
C VAL A 245 -12.28 -25.46 5.65
N VAL A 246 -12.41 -24.14 5.72
CA VAL A 246 -12.57 -23.36 6.94
C VAL A 246 -13.86 -22.57 6.85
N ASP A 247 -14.65 -22.60 7.93
CA ASP A 247 -15.78 -21.67 8.08
C ASP A 247 -15.24 -20.25 8.28
N ILE A 248 -15.25 -19.48 7.20
CA ILE A 248 -14.79 -18.08 7.16
C ILE A 248 -15.89 -17.08 7.51
N SER A 249 -17.04 -17.53 8.07
CA SER A 249 -18.07 -16.60 8.51
C SER A 249 -17.54 -15.65 9.59
N GLY A 250 -17.89 -14.36 9.49
CA GLY A 250 -17.39 -13.33 10.41
C GLY A 250 -17.66 -13.65 11.89
N GLY A 251 -18.77 -14.33 12.21
CA GLY A 251 -19.09 -14.80 13.56
C GLY A 251 -18.09 -15.85 14.08
N LYS A 252 -17.76 -16.84 13.25
CA LYS A 252 -16.80 -17.90 13.60
C LYS A 252 -15.36 -17.39 13.68
N LEU A 253 -15.00 -16.46 12.79
CA LEU A 253 -13.68 -15.82 12.82
C LEU A 253 -13.48 -14.97 14.08
N LEU A 254 -14.51 -14.26 14.54
CA LEU A 254 -14.46 -13.47 15.77
C LEU A 254 -14.35 -14.37 17.02
N GLU A 255 -15.14 -15.44 17.08
CA GLU A 255 -15.06 -16.45 18.15
C GLU A 255 -13.65 -17.05 18.20
N THR A 256 -13.11 -17.40 17.04
CA THR A 256 -11.74 -17.94 16.92
C THR A 256 -10.72 -16.92 17.42
N PHE A 257 -10.77 -15.68 16.94
CA PHE A 257 -9.85 -14.60 17.34
C PHE A 257 -9.82 -14.37 18.86
N MET A 258 -10.98 -14.35 19.50
CA MET A 258 -11.10 -14.17 20.95
C MET A 258 -10.47 -15.30 21.77
N GLY A 259 -10.35 -16.50 21.19
CA GLY A 259 -9.73 -17.66 21.81
C GLY A 259 -8.22 -17.78 21.60
N LEU A 260 -7.60 -16.93 20.76
CA LEU A 260 -6.18 -17.05 20.39
C LEU A 260 -5.23 -16.44 21.41
N HIS A 261 -4.06 -17.06 21.55
CA HIS A 261 -2.94 -16.50 22.32
C HIS A 261 -2.14 -15.46 21.51
N LYS A 262 -1.35 -14.60 22.18
CA LYS A 262 -0.68 -13.43 21.56
C LYS A 262 0.16 -13.76 20.31
N ASP A 263 0.84 -14.90 20.29
CA ASP A 263 1.67 -15.32 19.15
C ASP A 263 0.85 -15.92 18.00
N GLU A 264 -0.37 -16.40 18.27
CA GLU A 264 -1.31 -16.90 17.27
C GLU A 264 -2.08 -15.77 16.59
N VAL A 265 -2.43 -14.73 17.37
CA VAL A 265 -3.11 -13.53 16.89
C VAL A 265 -2.37 -12.92 15.69
N LYS A 266 -1.04 -12.86 15.72
CA LYS A 266 -0.24 -12.32 14.60
C LYS A 266 -0.47 -13.08 13.29
N GLY A 267 -0.48 -14.42 13.35
CA GLY A 267 -0.73 -15.26 12.18
C GLY A 267 -2.18 -15.15 11.71
N PHE A 268 -3.13 -15.11 12.64
CA PHE A 268 -4.54 -14.98 12.32
C PHE A 268 -4.91 -13.63 11.72
N VAL A 269 -4.26 -12.55 12.14
CA VAL A 269 -4.43 -11.22 11.53
C VAL A 269 -4.00 -11.22 10.05
N ILE A 270 -2.97 -11.98 9.68
CA ILE A 270 -2.56 -12.12 8.28
C ILE A 270 -3.66 -12.82 7.46
N LEU A 271 -4.28 -13.86 8.02
CA LEU A 271 -5.44 -14.51 7.41
C LEU A 271 -6.63 -13.55 7.29
N LEU A 272 -6.99 -12.85 8.37
CA LEU A 272 -8.09 -11.87 8.38
C LEU A 272 -7.88 -10.76 7.35
N HIS A 273 -6.67 -10.20 7.26
CA HIS A 273 -6.35 -9.20 6.25
C HIS A 273 -6.63 -9.72 4.84
N LYS A 274 -6.38 -11.02 4.59
CA LYS A 274 -6.63 -11.61 3.28
C LYS A 274 -8.10 -11.94 3.04
N LEU A 275 -8.82 -12.43 4.04
CA LEU A 275 -10.26 -12.71 3.94
C LEU A 275 -11.04 -11.40 3.73
N VAL A 276 -10.73 -10.37 4.52
CA VAL A 276 -11.30 -9.02 4.36
C VAL A 276 -10.91 -8.40 3.01
N ALA A 277 -9.68 -8.65 2.53
CA ALA A 277 -9.24 -8.22 1.20
C ALA A 277 -9.95 -8.91 0.04
N ALA A 278 -10.39 -10.16 0.23
CA ALA A 278 -11.01 -10.99 -0.80
C ALA A 278 -12.51 -10.73 -0.94
N GLU A 279 -13.19 -10.28 0.12
CA GLU A 279 -14.66 -10.19 0.13
C GLU A 279 -15.23 -8.86 -0.41
N ALA A 280 -14.40 -7.86 -0.77
CA ALA A 280 -14.94 -6.52 -0.92
C ALA A 280 -14.12 -5.54 -1.75
N PRO A 281 -14.33 -5.43 -3.08
CA PRO A 281 -13.82 -4.30 -3.86
C PRO A 281 -14.24 -2.92 -3.30
N TRP A 282 -15.38 -2.87 -2.60
CA TRP A 282 -15.86 -1.69 -1.89
C TRP A 282 -14.93 -1.27 -0.74
N PHE A 283 -14.28 -2.22 -0.06
CA PHE A 283 -13.41 -1.94 1.07
C PHE A 283 -12.24 -1.06 0.65
N TRP A 284 -11.53 -1.44 -0.42
CA TRP A 284 -10.37 -0.70 -0.92
C TRP A 284 -10.72 0.69 -1.41
N GLN A 285 -11.89 0.85 -2.03
CA GLN A 285 -12.40 2.15 -2.42
C GLN A 285 -12.65 3.05 -1.20
N CYS A 286 -13.16 2.49 -0.10
CA CYS A 286 -13.37 3.21 1.15
C CYS A 286 -12.08 3.45 1.95
N THR A 287 -11.06 2.60 1.78
CA THR A 287 -9.75 2.77 2.41
C THR A 287 -9.02 4.01 1.87
N LEU A 288 -9.28 4.44 0.63
CA LEU A 288 -8.59 5.60 0.02
C LEU A 288 -8.72 6.89 0.87
N PRO A 289 -9.94 7.39 1.19
CA PRO A 289 -10.07 8.56 2.08
C PRO A 289 -9.61 8.31 3.51
N LEU A 290 -9.65 7.07 3.99
CA LEU A 290 -9.21 6.68 5.33
C LEU A 290 -7.70 6.50 5.43
N PHE A 291 -6.98 6.57 4.31
CA PHE A 291 -5.54 6.33 4.27
C PHE A 291 -4.76 7.18 5.28
N PRO A 292 -4.97 8.50 5.40
CA PRO A 292 -4.25 9.32 6.38
C PRO A 292 -4.44 8.82 7.82
N ILE A 293 -5.69 8.49 8.18
CA ILE A 293 -6.04 7.96 9.51
C ILE A 293 -5.33 6.64 9.76
N ILE A 294 -5.42 5.69 8.82
CA ILE A 294 -4.82 4.37 8.95
C ILE A 294 -3.30 4.47 9.09
N THR A 295 -2.66 5.33 8.31
CA THR A 295 -1.21 5.51 8.39
C THR A 295 -0.75 6.31 9.60
N GLY A 296 -1.59 7.19 10.15
CA GLY A 296 -1.31 7.94 11.37
C GLY A 296 -1.16 7.03 12.60
N GLU A 297 -1.78 5.84 12.56
CA GLU A 297 -1.64 4.80 13.58
C GLU A 297 -0.33 3.99 13.44
N TYR A 298 0.43 4.18 12.36
CA TYR A 298 1.72 3.50 12.21
C TYR A 298 2.80 4.21 13.04
N GLY A 299 3.56 3.43 13.81
CA GLY A 299 4.70 3.98 14.56
C GLY A 299 5.73 4.62 13.62
N GLU A 300 6.31 5.76 14.04
CA GLU A 300 7.18 6.65 13.25
C GLU A 300 8.26 5.90 12.46
N GLY A 301 8.92 4.89 13.06
CA GLY A 301 9.98 4.12 12.41
C GLY A 301 9.53 3.15 11.30
N SER A 302 8.22 2.93 11.14
CA SER A 302 7.65 2.02 10.14
C SER A 302 6.66 2.66 9.17
N ALA A 303 6.24 3.90 9.45
CA ALA A 303 5.19 4.60 8.71
C ALA A 303 5.46 4.64 7.20
N ALA A 304 6.67 5.00 6.77
CA ALA A 304 7.03 5.07 5.35
C ALA A 304 6.96 3.71 4.62
N VAL A 305 7.40 2.62 5.27
CA VAL A 305 7.38 1.29 4.67
C VAL A 305 5.95 0.75 4.60
N GLN A 306 5.16 0.94 5.66
CA GLN A 306 3.79 0.47 5.71
C GLN A 306 2.86 1.29 4.80
N SER A 307 3.04 2.61 4.73
CA SER A 307 2.29 3.47 3.80
C SER A 307 2.56 3.09 2.34
N THR A 308 3.82 2.80 2.00
CA THR A 308 4.19 2.33 0.65
C THR A 308 3.58 0.96 0.33
N ARG A 309 3.54 0.04 1.29
CA ARG A 309 2.87 -1.27 1.12
C ARG A 309 1.37 -1.12 0.91
N LEU A 310 0.72 -0.25 1.69
CA LEU A 310 -0.70 0.03 1.56
C LEU A 310 -1.01 0.71 0.22
N LEU A 311 -0.20 1.69 -0.20
CA LEU A 311 -0.30 2.33 -1.52
C LEU A 311 -0.24 1.30 -2.66
N ARG A 312 0.74 0.39 -2.63
CA ARG A 312 0.86 -0.69 -3.63
C ARG A 312 -0.39 -1.56 -3.69
N ARG A 313 -1.00 -1.83 -2.54
CA ARG A 313 -2.24 -2.61 -2.47
C ARG A 313 -3.41 -1.83 -3.06
N LEU A 314 -3.58 -0.56 -2.70
CA LEU A 314 -4.63 0.31 -3.22
C LEU A 314 -4.55 0.47 -4.74
N LEU A 315 -3.35 0.63 -5.30
CA LEU A 315 -3.15 0.72 -6.75
C LEU A 315 -3.73 -0.49 -7.50
N ARG A 316 -3.61 -1.68 -6.90
CA ARG A 316 -4.06 -2.94 -7.50
C ARG A 316 -5.55 -3.23 -7.28
N GLU A 317 -6.05 -2.90 -6.10
CA GLU A 317 -7.35 -3.43 -5.64
C GLU A 317 -8.49 -2.40 -5.71
N VAL A 318 -8.19 -1.09 -5.78
CA VAL A 318 -9.21 -0.06 -5.94
C VAL A 318 -9.86 -0.20 -7.31
N ARG A 319 -11.18 -0.42 -7.33
CA ARG A 319 -11.95 -0.38 -8.58
C ARG A 319 -12.12 1.04 -9.08
N THR A 320 -11.98 1.19 -10.38
CA THR A 320 -12.22 2.46 -11.07
C THR A 320 -13.58 2.41 -11.76
N SER A 321 -14.37 3.46 -11.60
CA SER A 321 -15.65 3.65 -12.29
C SER A 321 -15.84 5.12 -12.59
N THR A 322 -16.41 5.43 -13.75
CA THR A 322 -16.69 6.81 -14.18
C THR A 322 -17.67 7.50 -13.25
N ASP A 323 -18.72 6.79 -12.80
CA ASP A 323 -19.81 7.33 -11.96
C ASP A 323 -19.36 7.79 -10.56
N ARG A 324 -18.08 7.55 -10.22
CA ARG A 324 -17.47 7.93 -8.95
C ARG A 324 -16.13 8.62 -9.17
N ALA A 325 -15.93 9.27 -10.33
CA ALA A 325 -14.67 9.91 -10.69
C ALA A 325 -14.24 10.92 -9.62
N VAL A 326 -15.15 11.80 -9.18
CA VAL A 326 -14.86 12.80 -8.14
C VAL A 326 -14.41 12.14 -6.84
N SER A 327 -15.13 11.12 -6.36
CA SER A 327 -14.75 10.39 -5.14
C SER A 327 -13.41 9.68 -5.27
N LEU A 328 -13.14 9.09 -6.44
CA LEU A 328 -11.88 8.40 -6.73
C LEU A 328 -10.70 9.37 -6.69
N PHE A 329 -10.79 10.51 -7.36
CA PHE A 329 -9.71 11.51 -7.38
C PHE A 329 -9.51 12.16 -6.01
N ALA A 330 -10.58 12.49 -5.29
CA ALA A 330 -10.47 13.04 -3.93
C ALA A 330 -9.82 12.04 -2.97
N GLY A 331 -10.22 10.77 -3.01
CA GLY A 331 -9.61 9.70 -2.21
C GLY A 331 -8.13 9.47 -2.54
N TRP A 332 -7.78 9.47 -3.84
CA TRP A 332 -6.38 9.41 -4.26
C TRP A 332 -5.60 10.65 -3.85
N ARG A 333 -6.18 11.85 -3.87
CA ARG A 333 -5.53 13.07 -3.38
C ARG A 333 -5.19 12.98 -1.89
N LEU A 334 -6.13 12.58 -1.04
CA LEU A 334 -5.87 12.34 0.38
C LEU A 334 -4.76 11.32 0.59
N CYS A 335 -4.82 10.20 -0.14
CA CYS A 335 -3.79 9.16 -0.07
C CYS A 335 -2.41 9.70 -0.48
N ILE A 336 -2.29 10.35 -1.64
CA ILE A 336 -1.00 10.78 -2.19
C ILE A 336 -0.42 11.96 -1.41
N ALA A 337 -1.23 12.94 -1.00
CA ALA A 337 -0.76 14.04 -0.16
C ALA A 337 -0.13 13.51 1.14
N ASN A 338 -0.75 12.51 1.75
CA ASN A 338 -0.26 11.89 2.98
C ASN A 338 0.98 11.01 2.75
N VAL A 339 1.04 10.22 1.66
CA VAL A 339 2.26 9.47 1.31
C VAL A 339 3.43 10.44 1.06
N LEU A 340 3.20 11.52 0.33
CA LEU A 340 4.21 12.56 0.09
C LEU A 340 4.72 13.16 1.39
N SER A 341 3.81 13.54 2.31
CA SER A 341 4.19 14.08 3.62
C SER A 341 5.03 13.10 4.43
N ILE A 342 4.59 11.84 4.55
CA ILE A 342 5.33 10.79 5.29
C ILE A 342 6.72 10.56 4.69
N GLN A 343 6.82 10.49 3.36
CA GLN A 343 8.10 10.21 2.69
C GLN A 343 9.02 11.43 2.67
N ALA A 344 8.49 12.64 2.54
CA ALA A 344 9.25 13.89 2.61
C ALA A 344 9.80 14.14 4.03
N ASN A 345 9.10 13.73 5.08
CA ASN A 345 9.68 13.78 6.44
C ASN A 345 10.92 12.89 6.58
N SER A 346 11.09 11.89 5.71
CA SER A 346 12.24 10.99 5.67
C SER A 346 13.30 11.34 4.61
N GLY A 347 13.08 12.37 3.78
CA GLY A 347 13.98 12.71 2.68
C GLY A 347 13.47 13.85 1.77
N ASP A 348 14.08 14.00 0.59
CA ASP A 348 13.68 15.02 -0.38
C ASP A 348 12.29 14.72 -0.99
N ILE A 349 11.44 15.75 -1.15
CA ILE A 349 10.13 15.66 -1.83
C ILE A 349 10.26 15.10 -3.26
N ILE A 350 11.36 15.38 -3.96
CA ILE A 350 11.65 14.81 -5.30
C ILE A 350 11.84 13.30 -5.20
N ARG A 351 12.51 12.83 -4.14
CA ARG A 351 12.71 11.39 -3.89
C ARG A 351 11.40 10.71 -3.51
N ALA A 352 10.52 11.38 -2.76
CA ALA A 352 9.18 10.89 -2.45
C ALA A 352 8.33 10.73 -3.72
N ARG A 353 8.33 11.74 -4.60
CA ARG A 353 7.70 11.67 -5.94
C ARG A 353 8.21 10.45 -6.72
N ASP A 354 9.53 10.28 -6.81
CA ASP A 354 10.12 9.17 -7.57
C ASP A 354 9.77 7.80 -6.96
N GLY A 355 9.69 7.71 -5.62
CA GLY A 355 9.22 6.52 -4.93
C GLY A 355 7.78 6.13 -5.32
N ILE A 356 6.87 7.09 -5.34
CA ILE A 356 5.46 6.88 -5.76
C ILE A 356 5.39 6.45 -7.23
N VAL A 357 6.16 7.10 -8.10
CA VAL A 357 6.22 6.77 -9.54
C VAL A 357 6.75 5.36 -9.76
N GLU A 358 7.77 4.93 -9.00
CA GLU A 358 8.29 3.56 -9.09
C GLU A 358 7.25 2.52 -8.64
N GLU A 359 6.42 2.81 -7.64
CA GLU A 359 5.30 1.92 -7.28
C GLU A 359 4.24 1.86 -8.38
N CYS A 360 3.95 2.98 -9.06
CA CYS A 360 3.06 2.99 -10.22
C CYS A 360 3.61 2.15 -11.38
N LYS A 361 4.91 2.27 -11.68
CA LYS A 361 5.61 1.46 -12.69
C LYS A 361 5.54 -0.03 -12.37
N ARG A 362 5.78 -0.41 -11.11
CA ARG A 362 5.68 -1.81 -10.66
C ARG A 362 4.26 -2.34 -10.81
N ALA A 363 3.26 -1.57 -10.37
CA ALA A 363 1.87 -1.96 -10.49
C ALA A 363 1.46 -2.20 -11.96
N LEU A 364 1.82 -1.30 -12.88
CA LEU A 364 1.53 -1.45 -14.32
C LEU A 364 2.24 -2.65 -14.95
N LYS A 365 3.46 -2.97 -14.52
CA LYS A 365 4.17 -4.18 -14.97
C LYS A 365 3.49 -5.46 -14.49
N ASP A 366 2.88 -5.41 -13.30
CA ASP A 366 2.17 -6.57 -12.73
C ASP A 366 0.79 -6.78 -13.38
N SER A 367 0.06 -5.70 -13.70
CA SER A 367 -1.27 -5.78 -14.30
C SER A 367 -1.66 -4.50 -15.04
N GLU A 368 -2.15 -4.63 -16.28
CA GLU A 368 -2.66 -3.49 -17.04
C GLU A 368 -3.99 -2.93 -16.48
N PHE A 369 -4.72 -3.69 -15.66
CA PHE A 369 -6.00 -3.25 -15.07
C PHE A 369 -5.84 -2.13 -14.04
N VAL A 370 -4.62 -1.86 -13.57
CA VAL A 370 -4.33 -0.75 -12.65
C VAL A 370 -4.13 0.58 -13.38
N ALA A 371 -4.15 0.58 -14.71
CA ALA A 371 -3.86 1.74 -15.54
C ALA A 371 -4.65 2.99 -15.12
N ASN A 372 -5.95 2.86 -14.91
CA ASN A 372 -6.80 3.98 -14.49
C ASN A 372 -6.37 4.56 -13.14
N ASN A 373 -6.05 3.73 -12.14
CA ASN A 373 -5.53 4.22 -10.85
C ASN A 373 -4.20 4.95 -11.03
N VAL A 374 -3.31 4.44 -11.90
CA VAL A 374 -2.03 5.10 -12.16
C VAL A 374 -2.20 6.46 -12.82
N PHE A 375 -3.12 6.60 -13.79
CA PHE A 375 -3.39 7.90 -14.41
C PHE A 375 -3.89 8.92 -13.40
N VAL A 376 -4.83 8.52 -12.54
CA VAL A 376 -5.36 9.36 -11.45
C VAL A 376 -4.25 9.74 -10.48
N VAL A 377 -3.43 8.77 -10.04
CA VAL A 377 -2.32 9.02 -9.11
C VAL A 377 -1.29 9.99 -9.70
N LEU A 378 -0.91 9.84 -10.97
CA LEU A 378 0.04 10.76 -11.62
C LEU A 378 -0.53 12.18 -11.73
N ALA A 379 -1.82 12.30 -12.06
CA ALA A 379 -2.50 13.60 -12.13
C ALA A 379 -2.58 14.29 -10.77
N VAL A 380 -3.01 13.55 -9.76
CA VAL A 380 -3.06 14.00 -8.37
C VAL A 380 -1.68 14.40 -7.87
N LEU A 381 -0.66 13.57 -8.10
CA LEU A 381 0.72 13.82 -7.71
C LEU A 381 1.25 15.12 -8.34
N ALA A 382 0.94 15.39 -9.62
CA ALA A 382 1.31 16.65 -10.26
C ALA A 382 0.68 17.87 -9.57
N GLY A 383 -0.60 17.76 -9.20
CA GLY A 383 -1.29 18.81 -8.44
C GLY A 383 -0.72 19.02 -7.04
N GLU A 384 -0.44 17.94 -6.31
CA GLU A 384 0.13 18.02 -4.97
C GLU A 384 1.54 18.63 -4.97
N LEU A 385 2.38 18.29 -5.94
CA LEU A 385 3.72 18.88 -6.05
C LEU A 385 3.65 20.38 -6.36
N LYS A 386 2.69 20.82 -7.18
CA LYS A 386 2.44 22.26 -7.39
C LYS A 386 2.00 22.95 -6.10
N ARG A 387 1.10 22.32 -5.34
CA ARG A 387 0.66 22.83 -4.03
C ARG A 387 1.82 22.95 -3.04
N PHE A 388 2.68 21.93 -2.96
CA PHE A 388 3.91 21.97 -2.15
C PHE A 388 4.84 23.11 -2.57
N SER A 389 5.03 23.32 -3.87
CA SER A 389 5.85 24.43 -4.38
C SER A 389 5.33 25.79 -3.92
N ALA A 390 4.02 25.98 -3.87
CA ALA A 390 3.40 27.23 -3.43
C ALA A 390 3.55 27.49 -1.91
N GLN A 391 3.88 26.47 -1.13
CA GLN A 391 4.11 26.58 0.32
C GLN A 391 5.57 26.88 0.68
N VAL A 392 6.49 26.87 -0.30
CA VAL A 392 7.89 27.21 -0.08
C VAL A 392 8.03 28.74 0.00
N GLU A 393 8.41 29.26 1.16
CA GLU A 393 8.54 30.71 1.39
C GLU A 393 9.69 31.36 0.58
N ASP A 394 10.68 30.57 0.19
CA ASP A 394 11.83 31.02 -0.59
C ASP A 394 11.55 30.95 -2.10
N GLY A 395 11.53 32.12 -2.74
CA GLY A 395 11.32 32.25 -4.18
C GLY A 395 12.40 31.58 -5.03
N GLU A 396 13.66 31.52 -4.57
CA GLU A 396 14.74 30.85 -5.29
C GLU A 396 14.57 29.33 -5.23
N ALA A 397 14.29 28.78 -4.05
CA ALA A 397 13.97 27.36 -3.87
C ALA A 397 12.72 26.94 -4.67
N THR A 398 11.70 27.81 -4.72
CA THR A 398 10.50 27.59 -5.54
C THR A 398 10.83 27.50 -7.03
N ALA A 399 11.60 28.46 -7.56
CA ALA A 399 12.00 28.47 -8.97
C ALA A 399 12.89 27.26 -9.33
N ALA A 400 13.79 26.86 -8.43
CA ALA A 400 14.63 25.69 -8.60
C ALA A 400 13.80 24.40 -8.61
N PHE A 401 12.83 24.28 -7.69
CA PHE A 401 11.90 23.15 -7.64
C PHE A 401 11.05 23.06 -8.91
N GLU A 402 10.44 24.17 -9.34
CA GLU A 402 9.67 24.21 -10.60
C GLU A 402 10.52 23.80 -11.80
N THR A 403 11.76 24.29 -11.88
CA THR A 403 12.71 23.92 -12.94
C THR A 403 13.02 22.42 -12.94
N ALA A 404 13.23 21.82 -11.76
CA ALA A 404 13.45 20.37 -11.60
C ALA A 404 12.20 19.53 -11.93
N MET A 405 11.00 20.11 -11.81
CA MET A 405 9.73 19.45 -12.10
C MET A 405 9.37 19.44 -13.60
N ARG A 406 9.86 20.39 -14.40
CA ARG A 406 9.54 20.51 -15.84
C ARG A 406 9.78 19.20 -16.63
N PRO A 407 10.96 18.55 -16.57
CA PRO A 407 11.19 17.32 -17.34
C PRO A 407 10.26 16.18 -16.93
N TRP A 408 9.92 16.11 -15.63
CA TRP A 408 9.00 15.10 -15.12
C TRP A 408 7.56 15.34 -15.63
N LEU A 409 7.07 16.58 -15.61
CA LEU A 409 5.75 16.93 -16.15
C LEU A 409 5.68 16.65 -17.66
N THR A 410 6.72 16.97 -18.41
CA THR A 410 6.83 16.61 -19.83
C THR A 410 6.75 15.10 -20.02
N ALA A 411 7.49 14.30 -19.23
CA ALA A 411 7.47 12.85 -19.31
C ALA A 411 6.10 12.24 -18.92
N VAL A 412 5.38 12.84 -17.96
CA VAL A 412 4.00 12.47 -17.61
C VAL A 412 3.08 12.73 -18.80
N LEU A 413 3.13 13.92 -19.41
CA LEU A 413 2.30 14.24 -20.57
C LEU A 413 2.61 13.33 -21.77
N GLU A 414 3.89 13.06 -22.05
CA GLU A 414 4.31 12.15 -23.13
C GLU A 414 3.86 10.70 -22.92
N PHE A 415 3.61 10.30 -21.66
CA PHE A 415 2.99 9.02 -21.33
C PHE A 415 1.47 9.03 -21.50
N LEU A 416 0.80 10.12 -21.09
CA LEU A 416 -0.66 10.21 -21.07
C LEU A 416 -1.27 10.54 -22.45
N LEU A 417 -0.65 11.41 -23.24
CA LEU A 417 -1.19 11.92 -24.50
C LEU A 417 -1.46 10.84 -25.57
N PRO A 418 -0.57 9.85 -25.82
CA PRO A 418 -0.83 8.78 -26.79
C PRO A 418 -2.03 7.89 -26.44
N LEU A 419 -2.46 7.88 -25.17
CA LEU A 419 -3.61 7.10 -24.72
C LEU A 419 -4.93 7.80 -25.07
N VAL A 420 -4.90 9.11 -25.29
CA VAL A 420 -6.10 9.92 -25.59
C VAL A 420 -6.17 10.37 -27.03
N PHE A 421 -5.02 10.63 -27.65
CA PHE A 421 -4.90 11.15 -29.01
C PHE A 421 -4.20 10.13 -29.91
N ASP A 422 -4.93 9.57 -30.86
CA ASP A 422 -4.45 8.55 -31.80
C ASP A 422 -3.36 9.07 -32.75
N ASP A 423 -3.43 10.37 -33.04
CA ASP A 423 -2.50 11.12 -33.87
C ASP A 423 -1.26 11.60 -33.12
N TYR A 424 -1.22 11.45 -31.79
CA TYR A 424 -0.12 11.93 -30.98
C TYR A 424 1.04 10.94 -30.95
N GLN A 425 2.19 11.39 -31.45
CA GLN A 425 3.46 10.67 -31.32
C GLN A 425 4.35 11.32 -30.25
N PRO A 426 4.84 10.53 -29.26
CA PRO A 426 5.78 11.03 -28.28
C PRO A 426 7.03 11.59 -28.91
N SER A 427 7.42 12.79 -28.50
CA SER A 427 8.65 13.46 -28.95
C SER A 427 9.84 13.13 -28.06
N THR A 428 9.58 12.71 -26.83
CA THR A 428 10.58 12.38 -25.82
C THR A 428 10.22 11.07 -25.11
N GLN A 429 11.13 10.59 -24.26
CA GLN A 429 10.92 9.35 -23.52
C GLN A 429 9.78 9.51 -22.50
N PRO A 430 8.71 8.71 -22.57
CA PRO A 430 7.61 8.79 -21.61
C PRO A 430 8.06 8.33 -20.22
N LEU A 431 7.38 8.81 -19.18
CA LEU A 431 7.69 8.47 -17.78
C LEU A 431 7.70 6.96 -17.53
N ILE A 432 6.77 6.24 -18.17
CA ILE A 432 6.57 4.81 -18.03
C ILE A 432 6.58 4.18 -19.43
N GLN A 433 7.49 3.24 -19.66
CA GLN A 433 7.63 2.52 -20.92
C GLN A 433 6.93 1.16 -20.84
N VAL A 434 5.61 1.19 -20.67
CA VAL A 434 4.75 0.00 -20.68
C VAL A 434 3.66 0.21 -21.72
N THR A 435 3.46 -0.77 -22.59
CA THR A 435 2.34 -0.75 -23.54
C THR A 435 1.05 -1.01 -22.77
N ILE A 436 0.10 -0.07 -22.81
CA ILE A 436 -1.20 -0.23 -22.15
C ILE A 436 -2.24 -0.55 -23.20
N ASN A 437 -2.97 -1.65 -23.02
CA ASN A 437 -4.12 -1.93 -23.85
C ASN A 437 -5.22 -0.90 -23.60
N ARG A 438 -5.62 -0.17 -24.65
CA ARG A 438 -6.67 0.85 -24.57
C ARG A 438 -8.02 0.31 -24.07
N ARG A 439 -8.28 -1.00 -24.18
CA ARG A 439 -9.48 -1.64 -23.63
C ARG A 439 -9.52 -1.63 -22.09
N CYS A 440 -8.37 -1.47 -21.45
CA CYS A 440 -8.25 -1.37 -19.99
C CYS A 440 -8.37 0.08 -19.50
N VAL A 441 -8.50 1.05 -20.42
CA VAL A 441 -8.51 2.49 -20.11
C VAL A 441 -9.93 3.02 -20.12
N GLU A 442 -10.36 3.55 -18.98
CA GLU A 442 -11.60 4.29 -18.86
C GLU A 442 -11.37 5.71 -19.37
N MET A 443 -11.82 5.98 -20.60
CA MET A 443 -11.50 7.21 -21.33
C MET A 443 -11.92 8.49 -20.59
N ALA A 444 -13.02 8.46 -19.84
CA ALA A 444 -13.45 9.62 -19.05
C ALA A 444 -12.45 9.94 -17.93
N LEU A 445 -12.01 8.93 -17.16
CA LEU A 445 -11.00 9.10 -16.11
C LEU A 445 -9.66 9.56 -16.68
N MET A 446 -9.26 8.98 -17.80
CA MET A 446 -8.02 9.34 -18.48
C MET A 446 -8.04 10.80 -18.97
N ARG A 447 -9.16 11.26 -19.53
CA ARG A 447 -9.36 12.65 -19.96
C ARG A 447 -9.33 13.63 -18.78
N SER A 448 -9.99 13.29 -17.67
CA SER A 448 -9.94 14.09 -16.44
C SER A 448 -8.55 14.15 -15.82
N ALA A 449 -7.81 13.03 -15.81
CA ALA A 449 -6.43 12.98 -15.35
C ALA A 449 -5.53 13.88 -16.21
N LEU A 450 -5.65 13.77 -17.53
CA LEU A 450 -4.91 14.62 -18.46
C LEU A 450 -5.24 16.11 -18.29
N SER A 451 -6.52 16.46 -18.15
CA SER A 451 -6.97 17.82 -17.90
C SER A 451 -6.37 18.41 -16.63
N MET A 452 -6.35 17.62 -15.55
CA MET A 452 -5.72 18.02 -14.30
C MET A 452 -4.22 18.27 -14.45
N VAL A 453 -3.47 17.39 -15.13
CA VAL A 453 -2.04 17.63 -15.40
C VAL A 453 -1.85 18.91 -16.22
N CYS A 454 -2.64 19.10 -17.28
CA CYS A 454 -2.59 20.29 -18.13
C CYS A 454 -2.89 21.60 -17.36
N SER A 455 -3.73 21.55 -16.32
CA SER A 455 -4.03 22.71 -15.49
C SER A 455 -2.86 23.15 -14.59
N VAL A 456 -1.94 22.23 -14.28
CA VAL A 456 -0.83 22.49 -13.34
C VAL A 456 0.51 22.77 -14.01
N VAL A 457 0.69 22.43 -15.29
CA VAL A 457 1.95 22.68 -16.00
C VAL A 457 2.24 24.16 -16.23
N SER A 458 3.53 24.52 -16.20
CA SER A 458 4.01 25.89 -16.46
C SER A 458 3.90 26.28 -17.94
N THR A 459 4.02 27.58 -18.23
CA THR A 459 3.98 28.10 -19.61
C THR A 459 5.06 27.47 -20.49
N GLU A 460 6.26 27.23 -19.98
CA GLU A 460 7.36 26.62 -20.74
C GLU A 460 7.07 25.17 -21.11
N VAL A 461 6.46 24.40 -20.21
CA VAL A 461 5.99 23.05 -20.54
C VAL A 461 4.86 23.11 -21.56
N ARG A 462 3.98 24.11 -21.51
CA ARG A 462 2.94 24.30 -22.53
C ARG A 462 3.53 24.62 -23.90
N GLU A 463 4.52 25.51 -23.93
CA GLU A 463 5.23 25.90 -25.16
C GLU A 463 5.90 24.71 -25.85
N PHE A 464 6.42 23.75 -25.09
CA PHE A 464 6.96 22.50 -25.62
C PHE A 464 5.95 21.70 -26.46
N PHE A 465 4.64 21.76 -26.18
CA PHE A 465 3.60 21.06 -26.95
C PHE A 465 2.73 21.98 -27.82
N ARG A 466 3.05 23.28 -27.95
CA ARG A 466 2.18 24.28 -28.59
C ARG A 466 1.85 23.95 -30.05
N ASP A 467 2.79 23.34 -30.76
CA ASP A 467 2.63 22.91 -32.16
C ASP A 467 1.59 21.78 -32.34
N LYS A 468 1.12 21.16 -31.24
CA LYS A 468 0.24 19.99 -31.27
C LYS A 468 -1.22 20.28 -30.86
N GLN A 469 -1.61 21.54 -30.62
CA GLN A 469 -2.98 21.96 -30.19
C GLN A 469 -3.56 21.16 -29.01
N VAL A 470 -2.71 20.57 -28.17
CA VAL A 470 -3.12 19.63 -27.12
C VAL A 470 -3.94 20.32 -26.04
N PHE A 471 -3.48 21.47 -25.55
CA PHE A 471 -4.11 22.15 -24.42
C PHE A 471 -5.50 22.70 -24.73
N ASP A 472 -5.73 23.14 -25.96
CA ASP A 472 -7.03 23.66 -26.40
C ASP A 472 -8.09 22.55 -26.48
N ARG A 473 -7.66 21.31 -26.76
CA ARG A 473 -8.57 20.15 -26.85
C ARG A 473 -8.96 19.57 -25.49
N VAL A 474 -8.20 19.89 -24.45
CA VAL A 474 -8.29 19.29 -23.11
C VAL A 474 -9.06 20.17 -22.11
N SER A 475 -9.30 21.44 -22.45
CA SER A 475 -9.98 22.42 -21.57
C SER A 475 -11.34 21.96 -21.07
N ASP A 476 -12.05 21.17 -21.88
CA ASP A 476 -13.44 20.77 -21.63
C ASP A 476 -13.54 19.45 -20.84
N TRP A 477 -12.41 18.82 -20.53
CA TRP A 477 -12.36 17.50 -19.88
C TRP A 477 -12.25 17.56 -18.37
N ARG A 478 -12.79 18.62 -17.76
CA ARG A 478 -12.68 18.85 -16.33
C ARG A 478 -13.35 17.75 -15.53
N ILE A 479 -12.73 17.42 -14.40
CA ILE A 479 -13.32 16.51 -13.42
C ILE A 479 -14.58 17.15 -12.81
N GLY A 480 -15.61 16.36 -12.59
CA GLY A 480 -16.85 16.83 -11.95
C GLY A 480 -17.88 17.46 -12.88
N ALA A 481 -17.67 17.46 -14.20
CA ALA A 481 -18.66 17.92 -15.17
C ALA A 481 -20.02 17.19 -15.07
N GLU A 482 -20.03 15.98 -14.49
CA GLU A 482 -21.22 15.19 -14.18
C GLU A 482 -21.99 15.67 -12.94
N LEU A 483 -21.30 16.26 -11.97
CA LEU A 483 -21.90 16.82 -10.74
C LEU A 483 -22.26 18.30 -10.91
N ASP A 484 -21.43 19.04 -11.66
CA ASP A 484 -21.53 20.48 -11.86
C ASP A 484 -21.80 20.78 -13.33
N MET A 485 -23.00 20.42 -13.81
CA MET A 485 -23.36 20.51 -15.24
C MET A 485 -23.29 21.94 -15.80
N ASP A 486 -23.50 22.96 -14.97
CA ASP A 486 -23.40 24.36 -15.36
C ASP A 486 -21.98 24.94 -15.18
N GLY A 487 -21.05 24.15 -14.64
CA GLY A 487 -19.67 24.54 -14.37
C GLY A 487 -19.55 25.62 -13.28
N SER A 488 -20.62 25.90 -12.53
CA SER A 488 -20.63 27.00 -11.56
C SER A 488 -19.71 26.72 -10.37
N ALA A 489 -19.82 25.53 -9.78
CA ALA A 489 -19.01 25.16 -8.61
C ALA A 489 -17.53 24.99 -8.99
N SER A 490 -17.23 24.26 -10.07
CA SER A 490 -15.88 24.08 -10.59
C SER A 490 -15.25 25.42 -11.00
N GLY A 491 -16.02 26.29 -11.63
CA GLY A 491 -15.58 27.63 -12.01
C GLY A 491 -15.20 28.50 -10.82
N GLN A 492 -15.99 28.46 -9.75
CA GLN A 492 -15.71 29.18 -8.50
C GLN A 492 -14.52 28.58 -7.74
N LEU A 493 -14.42 27.25 -7.68
CA LEU A 493 -13.30 26.54 -7.03
C LEU A 493 -11.95 26.79 -7.73
N SER A 494 -11.96 26.93 -9.06
CA SER A 494 -10.78 27.28 -9.85
C SER A 494 -10.47 28.78 -9.87
N GLY A 495 -11.35 29.62 -9.31
CA GLY A 495 -11.21 31.09 -9.33
C GLY A 495 -11.44 31.72 -10.71
N GLU A 496 -12.07 31.01 -11.65
CA GLU A 496 -12.31 31.48 -13.02
C GLU A 496 -13.60 32.30 -13.14
N TYR A 497 -14.59 32.04 -12.28
CA TYR A 497 -15.89 32.70 -12.30
C TYR A 497 -16.23 33.29 -10.93
N SER A 498 -16.74 34.53 -10.95
CA SER A 498 -17.29 35.20 -9.77
C SER A 498 -18.81 35.30 -9.87
N GLY A 499 -19.50 34.38 -9.21
CA GLY A 499 -20.96 34.39 -9.08
C GLY A 499 -21.65 33.18 -9.69
N GLY A 500 -22.83 32.87 -9.16
CA GLY A 500 -23.58 31.66 -9.47
C GLY A 500 -24.03 30.94 -8.20
N HIS A 501 -25.25 30.38 -8.23
CA HIS A 501 -25.79 29.62 -7.12
C HIS A 501 -25.21 28.20 -7.16
N ILE A 502 -24.43 27.83 -6.14
CA ILE A 502 -23.94 26.45 -6.00
C ILE A 502 -25.12 25.55 -5.61
N SER A 503 -25.49 24.63 -6.49
CA SER A 503 -26.56 23.65 -6.25
C SER A 503 -26.10 22.41 -5.47
N LEU A 504 -24.78 22.24 -5.32
CA LEU A 504 -24.18 21.07 -4.69
C LEU A 504 -24.38 21.07 -3.16
N PRO A 505 -24.64 19.89 -2.56
CA PRO A 505 -24.59 19.73 -1.12
C PRO A 505 -23.14 19.91 -0.62
N ARG A 506 -23.00 20.33 0.64
CA ARG A 506 -21.70 20.68 1.25
C ARG A 506 -20.66 19.56 1.11
N SER A 507 -21.06 18.31 1.34
CA SER A 507 -20.16 17.16 1.19
C SER A 507 -19.63 17.00 -0.23
N GLU A 508 -20.49 17.20 -1.24
CA GLU A 508 -20.09 17.06 -2.65
C GLU A 508 -19.22 18.22 -3.11
N LEU A 509 -19.47 19.44 -2.60
CA LEU A 509 -18.59 20.58 -2.84
C LEU A 509 -17.17 20.31 -2.31
N TRP A 510 -17.03 19.77 -1.09
CA TRP A 510 -15.73 19.40 -0.53
C TRP A 510 -15.04 18.29 -1.33
N MET A 511 -15.81 17.28 -1.73
CA MET A 511 -15.29 16.19 -2.57
C MET A 511 -14.83 16.70 -3.94
N LEU A 512 -15.59 17.58 -4.57
CA LEU A 512 -15.23 18.21 -5.85
C LEU A 512 -13.99 19.08 -5.69
N ALA A 513 -13.93 19.90 -4.65
CA ALA A 513 -12.76 20.72 -4.32
C ALA A 513 -11.50 19.88 -4.15
N ALA A 514 -11.56 18.78 -3.39
CA ALA A 514 -10.44 17.86 -3.27
C ALA A 514 -10.20 17.01 -4.49
N ALA A 515 -11.17 16.78 -5.37
CA ALA A 515 -10.89 16.14 -6.65
C ALA A 515 -10.14 17.12 -7.57
N MET A 516 -10.43 18.41 -7.52
CA MET A 516 -9.79 19.44 -8.33
C MET A 516 -8.44 19.92 -7.77
N GLY A 517 -8.25 19.82 -6.45
CA GLY A 517 -7.10 20.38 -5.76
C GLY A 517 -7.28 21.87 -5.55
N ALA A 518 -8.54 22.28 -5.34
CA ALA A 518 -8.90 23.66 -5.09
C ALA A 518 -8.27 24.14 -3.78
N ASP A 519 -8.06 25.45 -3.71
CA ASP A 519 -7.55 26.08 -2.51
C ASP A 519 -8.52 25.89 -1.33
N GLU A 520 -7.96 25.59 -0.16
CA GLU A 520 -8.74 25.26 1.03
C GLU A 520 -9.50 26.48 1.57
N ILE A 521 -8.95 27.69 1.42
CA ILE A 521 -9.60 28.93 1.82
C ILE A 521 -10.79 29.20 0.91
N VAL A 522 -10.62 29.03 -0.40
CA VAL A 522 -11.71 29.15 -1.39
C VAL A 522 -12.83 28.15 -1.05
N THR A 523 -12.47 26.90 -0.85
CA THR A 523 -13.43 25.83 -0.56
C THR A 523 -14.19 26.08 0.74
N ASN A 524 -13.47 26.49 1.80
CA ASN A 524 -14.08 26.88 3.08
C ASN A 524 -15.07 28.04 2.90
N SER A 525 -14.70 29.07 2.15
CA SER A 525 -15.56 30.22 1.86
C SER A 525 -16.87 29.80 1.17
N LEU A 526 -16.77 28.97 0.13
CA LEU A 526 -17.95 28.47 -0.61
C LEU A 526 -18.81 27.53 0.24
N SER A 527 -18.20 26.63 1.01
CA SER A 527 -18.93 25.73 1.92
C SER A 527 -19.74 26.47 2.99
N ARG A 528 -19.25 27.65 3.40
CA ARG A 528 -19.90 28.53 4.39
C ARG A 528 -21.05 29.35 3.82
N SER A 529 -21.06 29.62 2.50
CA SER A 529 -22.17 30.32 1.85
C SER A 529 -23.38 29.41 1.64
N LEU A 530 -23.19 28.09 1.68
CA LEU A 530 -24.29 27.13 1.65
C LEU A 530 -25.14 27.22 2.94
N PRO A 531 -26.47 27.29 2.84
CA PRO A 531 -27.34 27.40 4.01
C PRO A 531 -27.15 26.20 4.95
N PRO A 532 -27.16 26.41 6.28
CA PRO A 532 -27.12 25.33 7.24
C PRO A 532 -28.42 24.52 7.15
N ASP A 533 -28.31 23.20 7.05
CA ASP A 533 -29.46 22.31 7.12
C ASP A 533 -29.79 22.04 8.60
N THR A 534 -30.67 22.88 9.16
CA THR A 534 -31.13 22.75 10.54
C THR A 534 -31.83 21.42 10.81
N ALA A 535 -32.44 20.79 9.80
CA ALA A 535 -33.08 19.49 9.98
C ALA A 535 -32.06 18.37 10.25
N THR A 536 -30.84 18.51 9.72
CA THR A 536 -29.76 17.54 9.94
C THR A 536 -29.26 17.53 11.39
N GLU A 537 -29.23 18.68 12.08
CA GLU A 537 -28.82 18.74 13.49
C GLU A 537 -29.81 17.97 14.40
N ASP A 538 -31.11 18.13 14.15
CA ASP A 538 -32.16 17.41 14.86
C ASP A 538 -32.08 15.89 14.63
N VAL A 539 -31.78 15.45 13.41
CA VAL A 539 -31.62 14.01 13.12
C VAL A 539 -30.41 13.43 13.86
N ILE A 540 -29.28 14.13 13.89
CA ILE A 540 -28.10 13.68 14.63
C ILE A 540 -28.35 13.64 16.14
N GLU A 541 -29.05 14.64 16.68
CA GLU A 541 -29.41 14.63 18.09
C GLU A 541 -30.39 13.50 18.42
N SER A 542 -31.32 13.20 17.51
CA SER A 542 -32.22 12.05 17.64
C SER A 542 -31.47 10.72 17.59
N PHE A 543 -30.46 10.59 16.72
CA PHE A 543 -29.60 9.39 16.61
C PHE A 543 -28.81 9.16 17.90
N VAL A 544 -28.22 10.21 18.46
CA VAL A 544 -27.47 10.13 19.72
C VAL A 544 -28.36 9.67 20.89
N LYS A 545 -29.66 10.00 20.85
CA LYS A 545 -30.65 9.67 21.89
C LYS A 545 -31.44 8.38 21.61
N GLY A 546 -31.41 7.84 20.39
CA GLY A 546 -32.33 6.81 19.90
C GLY A 546 -31.93 5.34 20.15
N GLY A 547 -32.85 4.41 19.82
CA GLY A 547 -32.74 2.95 19.96
C GLY A 547 -31.97 2.24 18.83
N ASP A 548 -32.21 0.94 18.64
CA ASP A 548 -31.58 0.14 17.57
C ASP A 548 -31.94 0.71 16.19
N LEU A 549 -30.95 0.73 15.28
CA LEU A 549 -31.06 1.35 13.96
C LEU A 549 -30.91 0.33 12.86
N SER A 550 -31.64 0.57 11.76
CA SER A 550 -31.43 -0.20 10.54
C SER A 550 -30.15 0.23 9.82
N VAL A 551 -29.71 -0.61 8.88
CA VAL A 551 -28.58 -0.30 7.99
C VAL A 551 -28.86 0.98 7.19
N ASP A 552 -30.08 1.15 6.71
CA ASP A 552 -30.47 2.31 5.90
C ASP A 552 -30.48 3.61 6.72
N ASP A 553 -30.95 3.57 7.96
CA ASP A 553 -30.90 4.72 8.87
C ASP A 553 -29.45 5.14 9.15
N THR A 554 -28.56 4.17 9.27
CA THR A 554 -27.13 4.42 9.50
C THR A 554 -26.48 5.04 8.27
N ALA A 555 -26.80 4.58 7.07
CA ALA A 555 -26.32 5.19 5.83
C ALA A 555 -26.81 6.65 5.70
N ALA A 556 -28.11 6.89 5.93
CA ALA A 556 -28.70 8.22 5.88
C ALA A 556 -28.07 9.19 6.88
N LEU A 557 -27.74 8.70 8.08
CA LEU A 557 -27.01 9.48 9.09
C LEU A 557 -25.66 9.97 8.57
N PHE A 558 -24.86 9.11 7.94
CA PHE A 558 -23.54 9.50 7.43
C PHE A 558 -23.65 10.52 6.30
N ASP A 559 -24.64 10.36 5.42
CA ASP A 559 -24.92 11.32 4.36
C ASP A 559 -25.27 12.70 4.92
N GLN A 560 -26.14 12.74 5.92
CA GLN A 560 -26.52 13.98 6.61
C GLN A 560 -25.34 14.57 7.40
N ALA A 561 -24.62 13.76 8.18
CA ALA A 561 -23.47 14.20 8.96
C ALA A 561 -22.35 14.77 8.09
N SER A 562 -22.14 14.22 6.88
CA SER A 562 -21.15 14.75 5.93
C SER A 562 -21.50 16.14 5.38
N ASN A 563 -22.76 16.56 5.52
CA ASN A 563 -23.25 17.87 5.10
C ASN A 563 -23.30 18.90 6.24
N LEU A 564 -22.99 18.51 7.48
CA LEU A 564 -22.90 19.46 8.58
C LEU A 564 -21.76 20.46 8.39
N PRO A 565 -21.91 21.71 8.85
CA PRO A 565 -20.77 22.58 9.09
C PRO A 565 -19.80 21.89 10.07
N PHE A 566 -18.50 21.93 9.79
CA PHE A 566 -17.48 21.25 10.60
C PHE A 566 -17.56 21.60 12.10
N ARG A 567 -17.86 22.86 12.44
CA ARG A 567 -18.05 23.30 13.84
C ARG A 567 -19.21 22.59 14.54
N THR A 568 -20.32 22.39 13.84
CA THR A 568 -21.45 21.61 14.35
C THR A 568 -21.06 20.15 14.51
N PHE A 569 -20.40 19.57 13.50
CA PHE A 569 -19.93 18.18 13.55
C PHE A 569 -19.02 17.94 14.77
N LYS A 570 -18.02 18.81 15.01
CA LYS A 570 -17.09 18.72 16.15
C LYS A 570 -17.80 18.74 17.51
N LYS A 571 -18.89 19.51 17.66
CA LYS A 571 -19.71 19.51 18.88
C LYS A 571 -20.38 18.16 19.15
N GLN A 572 -20.77 17.45 18.09
CA GLN A 572 -21.47 16.16 18.18
C GLN A 572 -20.53 14.94 18.10
N GLU A 573 -19.30 15.12 17.64
CA GLU A 573 -18.32 14.06 17.35
C GLU A 573 -18.15 13.06 18.50
N SER A 574 -17.90 13.53 19.73
CA SER A 574 -17.70 12.66 20.88
C SER A 574 -18.91 11.76 21.19
N ARG A 575 -20.12 12.27 20.95
CA ARG A 575 -21.38 11.55 21.17
C ARG A 575 -21.64 10.56 20.04
N LEU A 576 -21.43 10.98 18.79
CA LEU A 576 -21.51 10.14 17.60
C LEU A 576 -20.53 8.95 17.69
N ARG A 577 -19.27 9.23 18.07
CA ARG A 577 -18.23 8.20 18.26
C ARG A 577 -18.68 7.13 19.25
N LYS A 578 -19.10 7.53 20.45
CA LYS A 578 -19.56 6.60 21.48
C LYS A 578 -20.72 5.73 21.00
N ARG A 579 -21.65 6.31 20.23
CA ARG A 579 -22.80 5.58 19.69
C ARG A 579 -22.40 4.60 18.58
N LEU A 580 -21.52 5.02 17.66
CA LEU A 580 -20.99 4.16 16.60
C LEU A 580 -20.15 2.99 17.16
N GLU A 581 -19.39 3.20 18.23
CA GLU A 581 -18.66 2.12 18.94
C GLU A 581 -19.63 1.07 19.54
N GLN A 582 -20.75 1.52 20.10
CA GLN A 582 -21.79 0.60 20.60
C GLN A 582 -22.45 -0.20 19.47
N LEU A 583 -22.80 0.47 18.36
CA LEU A 583 -23.40 -0.17 17.21
C LEU A 583 -22.45 -1.18 16.55
N SER A 584 -21.18 -0.82 16.38
CA SER A 584 -20.19 -1.68 15.70
C SER A 584 -19.89 -2.97 16.47
N THR A 585 -19.91 -2.92 17.80
CA THR A 585 -19.63 -4.07 18.68
C THR A 585 -20.65 -5.20 18.47
N ASN A 586 -21.91 -4.87 18.21
CA ASN A 586 -23.02 -5.82 18.05
C ASN A 586 -23.50 -5.97 16.59
N ALA A 587 -22.89 -5.26 15.65
CA ALA A 587 -23.32 -5.20 14.26
C ALA A 587 -22.97 -6.46 13.45
N GLY A 588 -23.91 -6.91 12.61
CA GLY A 588 -23.64 -7.82 11.50
C GLY A 588 -22.81 -7.17 10.39
N GLU A 589 -22.35 -7.98 9.44
CA GLU A 589 -21.40 -7.57 8.39
C GLU A 589 -21.90 -6.36 7.57
N GLN A 590 -23.17 -6.36 7.15
CA GLN A 590 -23.74 -5.28 6.34
C GLN A 590 -23.75 -3.94 7.09
N MET A 591 -24.06 -3.95 8.38
CA MET A 591 -24.00 -2.75 9.22
C MET A 591 -22.56 -2.25 9.39
N ARG A 592 -21.58 -3.15 9.59
CA ARG A 592 -20.16 -2.78 9.67
C ARG A 592 -19.66 -2.17 8.35
N ARG A 593 -20.08 -2.73 7.22
CA ARG A 593 -19.80 -2.19 5.89
C ARG A 593 -20.35 -0.77 5.75
N THR A 594 -21.62 -0.54 6.08
CA THR A 594 -22.24 0.79 6.02
C THR A 594 -21.54 1.78 6.93
N ILE A 595 -21.14 1.37 8.14
CA ILE A 595 -20.33 2.21 9.02
C ILE A 595 -18.99 2.56 8.38
N TYR A 596 -18.30 1.61 7.76
CA TYR A 596 -17.00 1.86 7.11
C TYR A 596 -17.12 2.76 5.87
N GLU A 597 -18.12 2.52 5.02
CA GLU A 597 -18.45 3.36 3.86
C GLU A 597 -18.80 4.78 4.31
N GLY A 598 -19.62 4.92 5.37
CA GLY A 598 -20.00 6.20 5.95
C GLY A 598 -18.83 6.96 6.58
N LEU A 599 -17.95 6.28 7.32
CA LEU A 599 -16.72 6.86 7.86
C LEU A 599 -15.76 7.29 6.75
N SER A 600 -15.67 6.53 5.66
CA SER A 600 -14.89 6.91 4.49
C SER A 600 -15.42 8.19 3.86
N LYS A 601 -16.75 8.31 3.68
CA LYS A 601 -17.38 9.53 3.15
C LYS A 601 -17.18 10.73 4.08
N LEU A 602 -17.33 10.53 5.40
CA LEU A 602 -17.05 11.56 6.39
C LEU A 602 -15.58 12.00 6.34
N ALA A 603 -14.63 11.06 6.39
CA ALA A 603 -13.20 11.37 6.32
C ALA A 603 -12.86 12.13 5.04
N ALA A 604 -13.47 11.73 3.93
CA ALA A 604 -13.30 12.40 2.65
C ALA A 604 -13.78 13.86 2.73
N ALA A 605 -14.89 14.18 3.42
CA ALA A 605 -15.34 15.55 3.58
C ALA A 605 -14.62 16.34 4.71
N SER A 606 -14.27 15.68 5.82
CA SER A 606 -13.82 16.32 7.06
C SER A 606 -12.31 16.44 7.22
N LEU A 607 -11.52 15.52 6.63
CA LEU A 607 -10.06 15.66 6.63
C LEU A 607 -9.58 16.76 5.67
N LEU A 608 -10.48 17.20 4.78
CA LEU A 608 -10.25 18.31 3.87
C LEU A 608 -10.64 19.65 4.45
N THR A 609 -11.41 19.68 5.54
CA THR A 609 -11.79 20.92 6.21
C THR A 609 -10.72 21.31 7.21
N SER A 610 -9.79 22.21 6.88
CA SER A 610 -9.02 22.90 7.92
C SER A 610 -9.94 23.85 8.67
N THR A 611 -9.96 23.71 9.99
CA THR A 611 -10.36 24.80 10.85
C THR A 611 -9.15 25.69 11.08
N ILE A 612 -9.25 26.94 10.65
CA ILE A 612 -8.71 28.01 11.48
C ILE A 612 -9.54 27.99 12.77
N GLU A 613 -8.98 27.38 13.81
CA GLU A 613 -9.56 27.39 15.14
C GLU A 613 -9.42 28.80 15.70
N PHE A 614 -10.35 29.68 15.34
CA PHE A 614 -10.55 30.89 16.12
C PHE A 614 -11.00 30.48 17.53
N PRO A 615 -10.57 31.19 18.60
CA PRO A 615 -10.94 30.86 19.95
C PRO A 615 -12.47 30.93 20.10
N GLY A 616 -13.13 29.76 20.01
CA GLY A 616 -14.58 29.64 20.14
C GLY A 616 -15.06 29.81 21.58
N ASP A 617 -14.11 29.92 22.53
CA ASP A 617 -14.39 30.16 23.93
C ASP A 617 -13.59 31.36 24.45
N TYR A 618 -14.32 32.46 24.67
CA TYR A 618 -13.81 33.68 25.29
C TYR A 618 -14.07 33.70 26.81
N SER A 619 -14.44 32.57 27.43
CA SER A 619 -14.64 32.43 28.88
C SER A 619 -13.38 32.76 29.70
N HIS A 620 -12.21 32.61 29.08
CA HIS A 620 -10.92 32.99 29.67
C HIS A 620 -10.77 34.52 29.83
N LEU A 621 -11.59 35.33 29.15
CA LEU A 621 -11.66 36.77 29.38
C LEU A 621 -12.42 37.05 30.69
N ALA A 622 -11.91 37.98 31.50
CA ALA A 622 -12.54 38.35 32.77
C ALA A 622 -14.01 38.77 32.61
N ASP A 623 -14.88 38.42 33.57
CA ASP A 623 -16.33 38.69 33.51
C ASP A 623 -16.66 40.20 33.36
N GLY A 624 -15.78 41.09 33.83
CA GLY A 624 -15.91 42.55 33.67
C GLY A 624 -15.20 43.14 32.44
N SER A 625 -14.67 42.30 31.54
CA SER A 625 -13.95 42.76 30.36
C SER A 625 -14.91 43.36 29.33
N VAL A 626 -14.66 44.61 28.95
CA VAL A 626 -15.38 45.28 27.84
C VAL A 626 -15.26 44.47 26.55
N LEU A 627 -14.12 43.83 26.32
CA LEU A 627 -13.93 42.95 25.16
C LEU A 627 -14.85 41.73 25.21
N ARG A 628 -15.02 41.10 26.39
CA ARG A 628 -15.95 39.98 26.54
C ARG A 628 -17.40 40.42 26.32
N ALA A 629 -17.76 41.62 26.78
CA ALA A 629 -19.08 42.20 26.52
C ALA A 629 -19.29 42.48 25.02
N ILE A 630 -18.29 43.08 24.34
CA ILE A 630 -18.35 43.34 22.88
C ILE A 630 -18.48 42.02 22.13
N ILE A 631 -17.64 41.02 22.41
CA ILE A 631 -17.69 39.71 21.75
C ILE A 631 -19.03 39.02 22.02
N ALA A 632 -19.54 39.07 23.25
CA ALA A 632 -20.86 38.52 23.58
C ALA A 632 -21.99 39.19 22.79
N GLN A 633 -21.88 40.50 22.47
CA GLN A 633 -22.84 41.16 21.59
C GLN A 633 -22.75 40.63 20.15
N PHE A 634 -21.58 40.29 19.65
CA PHE A 634 -21.47 39.73 18.32
C PHE A 634 -21.84 38.22 18.23
N CYS A 635 -21.75 37.46 19.33
CA CYS A 635 -22.07 36.02 19.37
C CYS A 635 -23.57 35.75 19.57
N ALA A 636 -24.35 35.81 18.49
CA ALA A 636 -25.66 35.15 18.28
C ALA A 636 -26.62 35.02 19.49
N ALA A 637 -26.92 36.14 20.16
CA ALA A 637 -28.12 36.36 20.99
C ALA A 637 -28.32 37.86 21.30
N SER A 638 -27.80 38.74 20.45
CA SER A 638 -27.78 40.18 20.74
C SER A 638 -29.01 40.88 20.18
N GLU A 639 -29.57 41.77 20.99
CA GLU A 639 -30.62 42.71 20.59
C GLU A 639 -30.07 43.89 19.76
N CYS A 640 -28.76 43.95 19.52
CA CYS A 640 -28.14 45.05 18.78
C CYS A 640 -28.52 45.03 17.29
N SER A 641 -28.77 46.22 16.74
CA SER A 641 -29.02 46.39 15.31
C SER A 641 -27.73 46.25 14.49
N ARG A 642 -27.84 45.92 13.20
CA ARG A 642 -26.70 45.89 12.27
C ARG A 642 -25.90 47.19 12.27
N GLU A 643 -26.57 48.34 12.36
CA GLU A 643 -25.92 49.65 12.45
C GLU A 643 -25.05 49.80 13.70
N GLN A 644 -25.49 49.24 14.84
CA GLN A 644 -24.70 49.26 16.07
C GLN A 644 -23.46 48.36 15.97
N PHE A 645 -23.56 47.23 15.26
CA PHE A 645 -22.39 46.40 14.96
C PHE A 645 -21.41 47.09 14.02
N CYS A 646 -21.89 47.78 12.97
CA CYS A 646 -21.06 48.61 12.09
C CYS A 646 -20.33 49.70 12.89
N ALA A 647 -21.00 50.32 13.87
CA ALA A 647 -20.43 51.37 14.71
C ALA A 647 -19.39 50.85 15.72
N LEU A 648 -19.46 49.58 16.12
CA LEU A 648 -18.51 48.94 17.05
C LEU A 648 -17.20 48.51 16.37
N LEU A 649 -17.22 48.18 15.08
CA LEU A 649 -16.03 47.73 14.34
C LEU A 649 -14.80 48.66 14.46
N PRO A 650 -14.90 49.99 14.30
CA PRO A 650 -13.74 50.89 14.47
C PRO A 650 -13.10 50.84 15.85
N ALA A 651 -13.85 50.47 16.90
CA ALA A 651 -13.33 50.40 18.27
C ALA A 651 -12.49 49.13 18.52
N ILE A 652 -12.64 48.12 17.66
CA ILE A 652 -11.95 46.83 17.72
C ILE A 652 -10.69 46.87 16.85
N VAL A 653 -10.78 47.51 15.66
CA VAL A 653 -9.66 47.64 14.72
C VAL A 653 -8.53 48.46 15.33
N GLY A 654 -7.32 47.89 15.37
CA GLY A 654 -6.12 48.56 15.90
C GLY A 654 -6.15 48.73 17.41
N HIS A 655 -7.08 48.10 18.11
CA HIS A 655 -7.11 48.14 19.55
C HIS A 655 -5.89 47.41 20.13
N SER A 656 -5.13 48.11 20.96
CA SER A 656 -4.04 47.57 21.75
C SER A 656 -4.39 47.69 23.22
N ARG A 657 -4.20 46.59 23.94
CA ARG A 657 -4.35 46.52 25.39
C ARG A 657 -3.27 47.36 26.07
N ALA A 658 -3.47 47.66 27.35
CA ALA A 658 -2.50 48.38 28.17
C ALA A 658 -1.13 47.68 28.29
N ASP A 659 -1.06 46.37 28.01
CA ASP A 659 0.17 45.56 27.99
C ASP A 659 0.84 45.52 26.59
N GLY A 660 0.35 46.33 25.65
CA GLY A 660 0.88 46.43 24.28
C GLY A 660 0.46 45.29 23.35
N ARG A 661 -0.32 44.30 23.83
CA ARG A 661 -0.82 43.20 23.00
C ARG A 661 -2.09 43.59 22.25
N HIS A 662 -2.25 43.10 21.04
CA HIS A 662 -3.50 43.23 20.29
C HIS A 662 -4.59 42.33 20.87
N LEU A 663 -5.81 42.55 20.40
CA LEU A 663 -6.95 41.68 20.72
C LEU A 663 -6.66 40.23 20.30
N PRO A 664 -7.12 39.24 21.07
CA PRO A 664 -7.11 37.86 20.61
C PRO A 664 -7.86 37.74 19.27
N PRO A 665 -7.46 36.81 18.38
CA PRO A 665 -8.14 36.61 17.11
C PRO A 665 -9.65 36.46 17.30
N LEU A 666 -10.41 37.20 16.52
CA LEU A 666 -11.87 37.16 16.51
C LEU A 666 -12.30 36.27 15.35
N ASP A 667 -13.37 35.51 15.54
CA ASP A 667 -13.97 34.77 14.43
C ASP A 667 -14.71 35.75 13.50
N LEU A 668 -13.99 36.29 12.51
CA LEU A 668 -14.50 37.34 11.63
C LEU A 668 -15.73 36.89 10.81
N GLN A 669 -15.98 35.58 10.74
CA GLN A 669 -17.16 35.03 10.09
C GLN A 669 -18.48 35.41 10.78
N PHE A 670 -18.53 35.45 12.13
CA PHE A 670 -19.73 35.95 12.80
C PHE A 670 -19.89 37.46 12.62
N MET A 671 -18.78 38.19 12.48
CA MET A 671 -18.82 39.64 12.26
C MET A 671 -19.38 39.95 10.87
N LEU A 672 -19.01 39.15 9.86
CA LEU A 672 -19.56 39.26 8.51
C LEU A 672 -21.07 39.04 8.45
N SER A 673 -21.66 38.20 9.30
CA SER A 673 -23.11 37.99 9.34
C SER A 673 -23.86 39.03 10.17
N ALA A 674 -23.19 39.66 11.16
CA ALA A 674 -23.77 40.68 12.05
C ALA A 674 -23.70 42.11 11.47
N VAL A 675 -22.78 42.37 10.54
CA VAL A 675 -22.48 43.69 9.99
C VAL A 675 -23.03 43.80 8.56
N ASP A 676 -23.53 44.96 8.16
CA ASP A 676 -23.91 45.22 6.76
C ASP A 676 -22.68 45.48 5.88
N PHE A 677 -21.84 44.45 5.73
CA PHE A 677 -20.59 44.52 4.97
C PHE A 677 -20.81 44.85 3.48
N GLU A 678 -21.99 44.55 2.94
CA GLU A 678 -22.29 44.75 1.52
C GLU A 678 -22.59 46.20 1.19
N ASN A 679 -23.35 46.88 2.04
CA ASN A 679 -23.82 48.24 1.77
C ASN A 679 -23.07 49.32 2.58
N ASP A 680 -22.36 48.95 3.65
CA ASP A 680 -21.56 49.86 4.47
C ASP A 680 -20.06 49.74 4.16
N GLU A 681 -19.57 50.65 3.31
CA GLU A 681 -18.16 50.72 2.91
C GLU A 681 -17.20 50.89 4.10
N LYS A 682 -17.62 51.60 5.14
CA LYS A 682 -16.79 51.86 6.32
C LYS A 682 -16.70 50.62 7.19
N ALA A 683 -17.81 49.93 7.38
CA ALA A 683 -17.82 48.65 8.07
C ALA A 683 -16.95 47.62 7.34
N ARG A 684 -17.05 47.56 6.01
CA ARG A 684 -16.22 46.73 5.14
C ARG A 684 -14.72 47.00 5.30
N LEU A 685 -14.30 48.26 5.22
CA LEU A 685 -12.88 48.62 5.38
C LEU A 685 -12.34 48.23 6.77
N ASN A 686 -13.14 48.40 7.82
CA ASN A 686 -12.74 48.03 9.18
C ASN A 686 -12.63 46.51 9.35
N LEU A 687 -13.55 45.73 8.77
CA LEU A 687 -13.45 44.26 8.75
C LEU A 687 -12.19 43.78 8.01
N LEU A 688 -11.84 44.39 6.88
CA LEU A 688 -10.61 44.07 6.16
C LEU A 688 -9.35 44.43 6.97
N LYS A 689 -9.33 45.58 7.64
CA LYS A 689 -8.22 45.96 8.53
C LYS A 689 -8.06 44.99 9.69
N LEU A 690 -9.19 44.55 10.28
CA LEU A 690 -9.17 43.56 11.36
C LEU A 690 -8.65 42.20 10.86
N ALA A 691 -9.07 41.78 9.66
CA ALA A 691 -8.57 40.57 9.01
C ALA A 691 -7.06 40.63 8.77
N PHE A 692 -6.53 41.76 8.29
CA PHE A 692 -5.08 41.95 8.17
C PHE A 692 -4.36 41.90 9.51
N GLN A 693 -4.92 42.50 10.57
CA GLN A 693 -4.32 42.48 11.91
C GLN A 693 -4.28 41.09 12.54
N GLN A 694 -5.24 40.24 12.20
CA GLN A 694 -5.37 38.89 12.73
C GLN A 694 -4.80 37.82 11.79
N GLU A 695 -4.21 38.23 10.66
CA GLU A 695 -3.70 37.35 9.61
C GLU A 695 -4.77 36.38 9.09
N ASP A 696 -6.05 36.78 9.13
CA ASP A 696 -7.18 35.95 8.69
C ASP A 696 -7.45 36.15 7.19
N ALA A 697 -6.83 35.29 6.38
CA ALA A 697 -6.98 35.27 4.93
C ALA A 697 -8.41 34.95 4.44
N GLN A 698 -9.30 34.40 5.28
CA GLN A 698 -10.60 33.88 4.84
C GLN A 698 -11.61 34.99 4.51
N VAL A 699 -11.58 36.11 5.24
CA VAL A 699 -12.48 37.26 5.02
C VAL A 699 -12.27 37.88 3.64
N PHE A 700 -11.05 37.80 3.12
CA PHE A 700 -10.68 38.34 1.81
C PHE A 700 -11.36 37.58 0.67
N PHE A 701 -11.42 36.25 0.76
CA PHE A 701 -11.97 35.41 -0.31
C PHE A 701 -13.49 35.44 -0.42
N VAL A 702 -14.22 35.77 0.66
CA VAL A 702 -15.68 35.87 0.62
C VAL A 702 -16.16 36.90 -0.43
N ARG A 703 -15.34 37.91 -0.80
CA ARG A 703 -15.74 38.93 -1.78
C ARG A 703 -14.63 39.57 -2.66
N ILE A 704 -13.36 39.14 -2.65
CA ILE A 704 -12.38 39.61 -3.68
C ILE A 704 -12.94 39.45 -5.10
N ASN A 705 -13.76 38.43 -5.33
CA ASN A 705 -14.47 38.18 -6.58
C ASN A 705 -15.51 39.25 -6.99
N ALA A 706 -15.89 40.17 -6.12
CA ALA A 706 -16.85 41.25 -6.42
C ALA A 706 -16.19 42.64 -6.56
N ILE A 707 -14.92 42.82 -6.17
CA ILE A 707 -14.34 44.16 -6.03
C ILE A 707 -12.88 44.19 -6.50
N SER A 708 -12.68 44.46 -7.80
CA SER A 708 -11.36 44.68 -8.40
C SER A 708 -10.77 46.06 -8.08
N SER A 709 -11.55 47.04 -7.64
CA SER A 709 -11.10 48.43 -7.46
C SER A 709 -10.68 48.80 -6.02
N LEU A 710 -11.34 48.27 -4.99
CA LEU A 710 -11.04 48.57 -3.58
C LEU A 710 -9.82 47.79 -3.05
N PHE A 711 -9.53 46.61 -3.62
CA PHE A 711 -8.37 45.80 -3.25
C PHE A 711 -7.04 46.51 -3.58
N LEU A 712 -7.00 47.23 -4.72
CA LEU A 712 -5.91 48.13 -5.09
C LEU A 712 -5.74 49.29 -4.09
N ALA A 713 -6.84 49.87 -3.61
CA ALA A 713 -6.81 50.96 -2.63
C ALA A 713 -6.30 50.51 -1.24
N VAL A 714 -6.64 49.29 -0.80
CA VAL A 714 -6.19 48.74 0.48
C VAL A 714 -4.72 48.32 0.45
N LEU A 715 -4.26 47.70 -0.65
CA LEU A 715 -2.83 47.43 -0.87
C LEU A 715 -1.99 48.71 -0.86
N THR A 716 -2.47 49.80 -1.45
CA THR A 716 -1.76 51.09 -1.40
C THR A 716 -1.72 51.71 0.00
N CYS A 717 -2.71 51.44 0.87
CA CYS A 717 -2.70 51.93 2.24
C CYS A 717 -1.80 51.09 3.18
N SER A 718 -1.77 49.76 3.02
CA SER A 718 -0.96 48.87 3.86
C SER A 718 0.54 48.97 3.55
N VAL A 719 0.92 49.17 2.28
CA VAL A 719 2.33 49.42 1.91
C VAL A 719 2.81 50.78 2.45
N ALA A 720 1.92 51.77 2.52
CA ALA A 720 2.24 53.08 3.10
C ALA A 720 2.37 53.06 4.64
N SER A 721 1.68 52.15 5.34
CA SER A 721 1.80 52.00 6.80
C SER A 721 2.91 51.04 7.25
N LEU A 722 3.42 50.19 6.36
CA LEU A 722 4.64 49.39 6.59
C LEU A 722 5.92 50.15 6.23
N ALA A 723 5.81 51.21 5.42
CA ALA A 723 6.90 52.10 5.05
C ALA A 723 7.05 53.34 5.96
N ALA A 724 6.15 53.55 6.92
CA ALA A 724 6.17 54.60 7.93
C ALA A 724 6.27 53.96 9.32
#